data_AF-A0A6L9J851-F1
#
_entry.id   AF-A0A6L9J851-F1
#
_cell.length_a   1.000
_cell.length_b   1.000
_cell.length_c   1.000
_cell.angle_alpha   90.00
_cell.angle_beta   90.00
_cell.angle_gamma   90.00
#
_symmetry.space_group_name_H-M   'P 1'
#
loop_
_entity.id
_entity.type
_entity.pdbx_description
1 polymer ?
#
loop_
_entity_poly.entity_id
_entity_poly.type
_entity_poly.pdbx_seq_one_letter_code
_entity_poly.pdbx_strand_id
1 'polypeptide(L)'
;MRRWLKHILMVMITVALVGGTFLTSTVTPAAAQGGVPLVVSLPTLWEDIVTPDMLAEFEAQYGVDVIPLFDQGTFGFFSVPATMDEQLDATEESVNTADVLYIDPTTLTPEDTLAGYFLDLMPLAQSDPALNSADFLPAAWQSYQWDGGLWALPLSVDAIVVTYDPAAFDAVGLVYPSERWTMDDFANAARLLTEYDTDGSIATPGFTVNSGGDNLGVFLRSLSSAGLYDPATMPNQPSFTDPVLETNLATWYDLTLEGVAISQGIGGNMDIPLRVEGVMGYSERIRLGQQTTTTTRYASLLPGGVAGFNVQGFAVSAGTQYPELAYELAKFLTLRPELASNPFSVAPARYSLDGMQVPTGGNGGNGRVQVNLNVPDTIQPTIDQGLAAGLPVAELRYTAYLRSALTEMNNGMDALSALQTAEAQAVADVQTASARYGMVYLAVTPPASSPTLQAGEIALTCAVNLGVGGRLGGQAELPSQAEWDQLIADFVALDPNVGAVVLESTTSTDLATLAESYDCFILPTNVVQGTDLSPILNLDPLLDTDPTFDRNDVIGNTLAQLQSDNRTWALPLAIQPQMLQYDPEKLAWAGVPEPVNGWTTDTFADALQMLQYYDPDNAPFAPNDPSGAYILMLIGAYGGLPLDFRTDPVTVNFTDPATVDATRQVLDLARDGYIEYNALTDVAGGADIVLVGMGPGAITTNTLSRFLFGAGFSGNADTGSPSWVTTPYPQGTTFGVVAYEITTGYVSATAQNPDAAYRFLSEVSRSPQLFSGMPARQSLVYDPVVAATQGPEIVAVYQQLDMLLRDPNTIVFPTFTGGGGGRGALSFVESYWLNRAMDRYVLEDADLEYELAEAEMLTLAYQECAASIVIDETDGGQGGRQMQAFQQIQQCATSVDPTFNLGN
;
A
#
# COMPACT_ATOMS: atom_id res chain seq x y z
N MET A 1 8.79 -3.21 80.54
CA MET A 1 8.08 -4.23 79.73
C MET A 1 7.53 -3.54 78.48
N ARG A 2 8.01 -3.98 77.30
CA ARG A 2 7.43 -3.94 75.93
C ARG A 2 6.90 -2.62 75.28
N ARG A 3 7.71 -2.12 74.32
CA ARG A 3 7.46 -1.71 72.90
C ARG A 3 6.17 -0.92 72.57
N TRP A 4 6.23 0.37 72.19
CA TRP A 4 6.46 0.98 70.83
C TRP A 4 5.34 0.60 69.82
N LEU A 5 4.69 1.48 69.03
CA LEU A 5 5.24 2.51 68.12
C LEU A 5 4.10 3.42 67.55
N LYS A 6 4.31 4.76 67.59
CA LYS A 6 3.94 5.91 66.69
C LYS A 6 2.67 5.90 65.80
N HIS A 7 1.95 7.04 65.75
CA HIS A 7 1.75 8.07 64.67
C HIS A 7 0.69 9.10 65.20
N ILE A 8 0.73 10.44 65.00
CA ILE A 8 0.15 11.23 63.88
C ILE A 8 0.14 12.77 64.28
N LEU A 9 0.26 13.65 63.26
CA LEU A 9 -0.23 15.05 63.08
C LEU A 9 0.62 16.33 63.39
N MET A 10 0.86 17.08 62.29
CA MET A 10 0.73 18.53 61.98
C MET A 10 0.88 19.61 63.07
N VAL A 11 1.58 20.71 62.72
CA VAL A 11 0.98 22.03 62.35
C VAL A 11 2.06 23.04 61.88
N MET A 12 1.89 23.44 60.62
CA MET A 12 2.05 24.73 59.92
C MET A 12 2.66 26.03 60.53
N ILE A 13 3.36 26.74 59.62
CA ILE A 13 3.50 28.20 59.35
C ILE A 13 4.63 28.99 60.03
N THR A 14 5.58 29.48 59.21
CA THR A 14 5.86 30.93 59.09
C THR A 14 6.59 31.27 57.78
N VAL A 15 6.12 32.34 57.13
CA VAL A 15 6.56 32.93 55.86
C VAL A 15 7.61 34.02 56.10
N ALA A 16 8.64 34.11 55.25
CA ALA A 16 9.33 35.35 54.92
C ALA A 16 10.05 35.26 53.55
N LEU A 17 9.55 36.02 52.57
CA LEU A 17 10.21 36.37 51.30
C LEU A 17 11.40 37.31 51.53
N VAL A 18 12.52 37.14 50.80
CA VAL A 18 13.18 38.18 49.97
C VAL A 18 14.05 37.51 48.89
N GLY A 19 13.64 37.71 47.62
CA GLY A 19 14.43 37.98 46.41
C GLY A 19 15.79 37.31 46.19
N GLY A 20 15.80 36.20 45.45
CA GLY A 20 16.95 35.71 44.70
C GLY A 20 16.62 35.67 43.21
N THR A 21 17.36 36.43 42.41
CA THR A 21 17.40 36.34 40.95
C THR A 21 17.83 34.93 40.52
N PHE A 22 16.91 34.15 39.96
CA PHE A 22 17.21 32.88 39.32
C PHE A 22 17.39 33.10 37.82
N LEU A 23 18.60 32.81 37.35
CA LEU A 23 18.93 32.52 35.97
C LEU A 23 18.03 31.37 35.50
N THR A 24 17.26 31.60 34.44
CA THR A 24 16.50 30.54 33.75
C THR A 24 17.50 29.64 33.03
N SER A 25 17.96 28.58 33.71
CA SER A 25 18.48 27.42 33.02
C SER A 25 17.30 26.75 32.30
N THR A 26 17.33 26.79 30.97
CA THR A 26 16.57 25.88 30.13
C THR A 26 16.90 24.46 30.56
N VAL A 27 15.97 23.81 31.25
CA VAL A 27 16.03 22.38 31.50
C VAL A 27 15.72 21.73 30.16
N THR A 28 16.76 21.29 29.46
CA THR A 28 16.63 20.20 28.49
C THR A 28 16.02 19.01 29.23
N PRO A 29 14.94 18.37 28.72
CA PRO A 29 14.53 17.11 29.29
C PRO A 29 15.70 16.13 29.13
N ALA A 30 16.20 15.66 30.26
CA ALA A 30 17.14 14.56 30.29
C ALA A 30 16.35 13.32 29.86
N ALA A 31 16.48 12.92 28.59
CA ALA A 31 16.20 11.55 28.21
C ALA A 31 17.12 10.60 29.01
N ALA A 32 16.59 9.43 29.38
CA ALA A 32 17.18 8.35 30.18
C ALA A 32 16.98 8.42 31.71
N GLN A 33 15.77 8.06 32.15
CA GLN A 33 15.58 7.19 33.33
C GLN A 33 14.66 6.03 32.94
N GLY A 34 15.16 4.79 33.04
CA GLY A 34 14.50 3.58 32.52
C GLY A 34 13.18 3.23 33.20
N GLY A 35 12.07 3.55 32.52
CA GLY A 35 10.74 2.99 32.78
C GLY A 35 10.62 1.57 32.20
N VAL A 36 9.51 0.90 32.53
CA VAL A 36 9.14 -0.36 31.86
C VAL A 36 8.74 -0.04 30.41
N PRO A 37 9.37 -0.65 29.38
CA PRO A 37 8.95 -0.43 28.01
C PRO A 37 7.58 -1.08 27.77
N LEU A 38 6.64 -0.33 27.22
CA LEU A 38 5.32 -0.80 26.83
C LEU A 38 5.10 -0.45 25.36
N VAL A 39 5.05 -1.46 24.50
CA VAL A 39 5.00 -1.28 23.05
C VAL A 39 3.55 -1.22 22.58
N VAL A 40 3.22 -0.26 21.72
CA VAL A 40 1.89 -0.13 21.11
C VAL A 40 1.98 -0.10 19.60
N SER A 41 1.28 -1.01 18.92
CA SER A 41 1.12 -1.01 17.46
C SER A 41 -0.05 -0.11 17.05
N LEU A 42 0.21 0.86 16.18
CA LEU A 42 -0.71 1.90 15.74
C LEU A 42 -0.72 2.03 14.22
N PRO A 43 -1.84 2.42 13.59
CA PRO A 43 -1.85 2.75 12.18
C PRO A 43 -0.98 3.98 11.88
N THR A 44 -0.28 3.97 10.75
CA THR A 44 0.59 5.10 10.33
C THR A 44 -0.12 6.45 10.17
N LEU A 45 -1.45 6.45 10.00
CA LEU A 45 -2.19 7.71 9.95
C LEU A 45 -2.19 8.48 11.26
N TRP A 46 -1.73 7.87 12.36
CA TRP A 46 -1.56 8.53 13.65
C TRP A 46 -0.11 8.87 13.98
N GLU A 47 0.84 8.69 13.06
CA GLU A 47 2.26 9.02 13.28
C GLU A 47 2.45 10.48 13.72
N ASP A 48 1.73 11.40 13.07
CA ASP A 48 1.74 12.82 13.42
C ASP A 48 0.81 13.19 14.60
N ILE A 49 -0.07 12.27 15.02
CA ILE A 49 -1.07 12.50 16.08
C ILE A 49 -0.56 12.01 17.44
N VAL A 50 0.09 10.85 17.46
CA VAL A 50 0.63 10.21 18.67
C VAL A 50 1.99 10.82 18.99
N THR A 51 1.96 11.92 19.72
CA THR A 51 3.17 12.65 20.12
C THR A 51 3.65 12.24 21.52
N PRO A 52 4.93 12.46 21.87
CA PRO A 52 5.42 12.27 23.24
C PRO A 52 4.59 13.03 24.29
N ASP A 53 4.10 14.22 23.96
CA ASP A 53 3.25 15.01 24.87
C ASP A 53 1.91 14.32 25.17
N MET A 54 1.33 13.60 24.19
CA MET A 54 0.10 12.83 24.41
C MET A 54 0.33 11.68 25.38
N LEU A 55 1.49 11.01 25.29
CA LEU A 55 1.83 9.84 26.09
C LEU A 55 2.39 10.21 27.48
N ALA A 56 2.97 11.41 27.63
CA ALA A 56 3.67 11.85 28.83
C ALA A 56 2.83 11.77 30.13
N GLU A 57 1.52 12.04 30.06
CA GLU A 57 0.64 11.91 31.23
C GLU A 57 0.54 10.45 31.70
N PHE A 58 0.40 9.52 30.75
CA PHE A 58 0.32 8.09 31.01
C PHE A 58 1.66 7.56 31.55
N GLU A 59 2.75 7.90 30.88
CA GLU A 59 4.12 7.51 31.27
C GLU A 59 4.47 8.00 32.67
N ALA A 60 4.14 9.26 32.99
CA ALA A 60 4.38 9.82 34.31
C ALA A 60 3.51 9.17 35.40
N GLN A 61 2.25 8.82 35.08
CA GLN A 61 1.34 8.16 36.01
C GLN A 61 1.80 6.74 36.36
N TYR A 62 2.25 5.99 35.35
CA TYR A 62 2.53 4.55 35.50
C TYR A 62 4.03 4.21 35.60
N GLY A 63 4.92 5.17 35.36
CA GLY A 63 6.37 4.94 35.39
C GLY A 63 6.85 4.02 34.26
N VAL A 64 6.24 4.16 33.09
CA VAL A 64 6.51 3.36 31.88
C VAL A 64 7.09 4.25 30.77
N ASP A 65 7.63 3.62 29.74
CA ASP A 65 8.09 4.24 28.51
C ASP A 65 7.26 3.64 27.37
N VAL A 66 6.37 4.43 26.76
CA VAL A 66 5.47 3.93 25.72
C VAL A 66 6.15 4.06 24.37
N ILE A 67 6.32 2.93 23.69
CA ILE A 67 7.01 2.85 22.40
C ILE A 67 5.95 2.65 21.29
N PRO A 68 5.55 3.70 20.55
CA PRO A 68 4.67 3.53 19.41
C PRO A 68 5.41 2.89 18.23
N LEU A 69 4.84 1.83 17.69
CA LEU A 69 5.21 1.22 16.42
C LEU A 69 4.11 1.55 15.41
N PHE A 70 4.45 2.31 14.37
CA PHE A 70 3.50 2.65 13.33
C PHE A 70 3.55 1.61 12.21
N ASP A 71 2.41 0.96 11.94
CA ASP A 71 2.24 -0.06 10.92
C ASP A 71 1.19 0.36 9.88
N GLN A 72 1.43 -0.01 8.62
CA GLN A 72 0.45 0.13 7.53
C GLN A 72 -0.53 -1.04 7.50
N GLY A 73 -0.15 -2.21 8.06
CA GLY A 73 -0.95 -3.44 8.06
C GLY A 73 -2.23 -3.38 8.89
N THR A 74 -2.41 -2.34 9.70
CA THR A 74 -3.60 -2.17 10.57
C THR A 74 -4.83 -1.65 9.85
N PHE A 75 -4.74 -1.35 8.55
CA PHE A 75 -5.92 -1.29 7.71
C PHE A 75 -5.94 -2.54 6.85
N GLY A 76 -6.91 -3.44 7.09
CA GLY A 76 -7.10 -4.72 6.40
C GLY A 76 -7.42 -4.59 4.90
N PHE A 77 -6.62 -3.84 4.15
CA PHE A 77 -6.80 -3.61 2.74
C PHE A 77 -6.12 -4.67 1.87
N PHE A 78 -5.08 -5.38 2.34
CA PHE A 78 -4.23 -6.14 1.40
C PHE A 78 -3.54 -7.42 1.89
N SER A 79 -4.11 -8.17 2.84
CA SER A 79 -3.78 -9.59 2.92
C SER A 79 -5.05 -10.42 3.10
N VAL A 80 -5.29 -11.33 2.16
CA VAL A 80 -6.13 -12.50 2.39
C VAL A 80 -5.12 -13.62 2.62
N PRO A 81 -4.88 -14.06 3.86
CA PRO A 81 -4.13 -15.28 4.10
C PRO A 81 -4.73 -16.40 3.24
N ALA A 82 -3.91 -17.13 2.49
CA ALA A 82 -4.41 -18.20 1.63
C ALA A 82 -4.93 -19.38 2.45
N THR A 83 -4.50 -19.50 3.72
CA THR A 83 -4.92 -20.53 4.67
C THR A 83 -5.07 -20.01 6.11
N MET A 84 -5.81 -20.75 6.95
CA MET A 84 -5.94 -20.44 8.38
C MET A 84 -4.62 -20.51 9.14
N ASP A 85 -3.69 -21.40 8.76
CA ASP A 85 -2.36 -21.45 9.39
C ASP A 85 -1.55 -20.18 9.11
N GLU A 86 -1.60 -19.65 7.88
CA GLU A 86 -0.95 -18.39 7.53
C GLU A 86 -1.56 -17.20 8.28
N GLN A 87 -2.89 -17.17 8.45
CA GLN A 87 -3.55 -16.14 9.25
C GLN A 87 -3.06 -16.18 10.70
N LEU A 88 -3.06 -17.38 11.30
CA LEU A 88 -2.64 -17.55 12.69
C LEU A 88 -1.15 -17.25 12.88
N ASP A 89 -0.30 -17.59 11.91
CA ASP A 89 1.13 -17.22 11.91
C ASP A 89 1.31 -15.68 11.86
N ALA A 90 0.54 -14.99 11.02
CA ALA A 90 0.59 -13.54 10.92
C ALA A 90 0.07 -12.85 12.20
N THR A 91 -1.02 -13.35 12.79
CA THR A 91 -1.52 -12.86 14.08
C THR A 91 -0.48 -13.10 15.18
N GLU A 92 0.14 -14.29 15.21
CA GLU A 92 1.19 -14.64 16.16
C GLU A 92 2.39 -13.69 16.08
N GLU A 93 2.86 -13.39 14.87
CA GLU A 93 3.92 -12.41 14.64
C GLU A 93 3.50 -11.04 15.21
N SER A 94 2.32 -10.56 14.84
CA SER A 94 1.79 -9.27 15.28
C SER A 94 1.72 -9.16 16.81
N VAL A 95 1.13 -10.15 17.51
CA VAL A 95 1.02 -10.11 18.98
C VAL A 95 2.35 -10.29 19.71
N ASN A 96 3.40 -10.77 19.05
CA ASN A 96 4.76 -10.80 19.61
C ASN A 96 5.51 -9.47 19.45
N THR A 97 5.02 -8.54 18.62
CA THR A 97 5.68 -7.24 18.41
C THR A 97 5.26 -6.17 19.42
N ALA A 98 4.02 -6.22 19.93
CA ALA A 98 3.46 -5.15 20.75
C ALA A 98 2.60 -5.66 21.93
N ASP A 99 2.61 -4.90 23.03
CA ASP A 99 1.77 -5.17 24.21
C ASP A 99 0.31 -4.78 23.95
N VAL A 100 0.10 -3.69 23.22
CA VAL A 100 -1.22 -3.18 22.82
C VAL A 100 -1.27 -3.07 21.31
N LEU A 101 -2.34 -3.55 20.69
CA LEU A 101 -2.50 -3.56 19.24
C LEU A 101 -3.77 -2.81 18.86
N TYR A 102 -3.67 -1.87 17.92
CA TYR A 102 -4.85 -1.44 17.18
C TYR A 102 -5.42 -2.61 16.39
N ILE A 103 -6.73 -2.77 16.42
CA ILE A 103 -7.44 -3.85 15.72
C ILE A 103 -8.72 -3.31 15.08
N ASP A 104 -9.15 -4.00 14.03
CA ASP A 104 -10.47 -3.89 13.43
C ASP A 104 -11.09 -5.31 13.28
N PRO A 105 -12.32 -5.47 12.76
CA PRO A 105 -12.98 -6.77 12.63
C PRO A 105 -12.29 -7.75 11.68
N THR A 106 -11.34 -7.29 10.85
CA THR A 106 -10.56 -8.13 9.94
C THR A 106 -9.27 -8.65 10.58
N THR A 107 -8.73 -7.95 11.59
CA THR A 107 -7.45 -8.31 12.25
C THR A 107 -7.63 -8.97 13.62
N LEU A 108 -8.87 -9.17 14.07
CA LEU A 108 -9.18 -9.87 15.31
C LEU A 108 -10.41 -10.75 15.08
N THR A 109 -10.17 -12.04 14.85
CA THR A 109 -11.22 -13.03 14.55
C THR A 109 -11.48 -14.00 15.71
N PRO A 110 -12.59 -14.78 15.67
CA PRO A 110 -12.82 -15.84 16.65
C PRO A 110 -11.68 -16.86 16.72
N GLU A 111 -11.09 -17.21 15.59
CA GLU A 111 -9.96 -18.13 15.47
C GLU A 111 -8.74 -17.61 16.23
N ASP A 112 -8.39 -16.33 16.11
CA ASP A 112 -7.28 -15.73 16.85
C ASP A 112 -7.48 -15.80 18.37
N THR A 113 -8.71 -15.55 18.83
CA THR A 113 -9.05 -15.64 20.26
C THR A 113 -9.04 -17.08 20.77
N LEU A 114 -9.42 -18.05 19.94
CA LEU A 114 -9.35 -19.48 20.27
C LEU A 114 -7.92 -20.01 20.31
N ALA A 115 -7.04 -19.50 19.44
CA ALA A 115 -5.60 -19.79 19.47
C ALA A 115 -4.90 -19.20 20.70
N GLY A 116 -5.54 -18.24 21.38
CA GLY A 116 -5.02 -17.64 22.61
C GLY A 116 -4.01 -16.53 22.38
N TYR A 117 -4.08 -15.85 21.21
CA TYR A 117 -3.16 -14.77 20.85
C TYR A 117 -3.48 -13.44 21.54
N PHE A 118 -4.74 -13.22 21.93
CA PHE A 118 -5.18 -12.02 22.63
C PHE A 118 -5.59 -12.31 24.09
N LEU A 119 -5.32 -11.35 24.97
CA LEU A 119 -5.71 -11.41 26.37
C LEU A 119 -7.22 -11.17 26.53
N ASP A 120 -7.92 -12.06 27.24
CA ASP A 120 -9.29 -11.79 27.69
C ASP A 120 -9.28 -10.64 28.71
N LEU A 121 -9.80 -9.48 28.31
CA LEU A 121 -9.88 -8.27 29.11
C LEU A 121 -11.06 -8.28 30.08
N MET A 122 -11.99 -9.23 29.97
CA MET A 122 -13.21 -9.25 30.79
C MET A 122 -12.90 -9.25 32.30
N PRO A 123 -11.93 -10.04 32.83
CA PRO A 123 -11.58 -9.99 34.24
C PRO A 123 -11.04 -8.62 34.68
N LEU A 124 -10.22 -7.97 33.85
CA LEU A 124 -9.65 -6.64 34.13
C LEU A 124 -10.75 -5.58 34.11
N ALA A 125 -11.57 -5.57 33.06
CA ALA A 125 -12.70 -4.67 32.89
C ALA A 125 -13.74 -4.78 34.03
N GLN A 126 -14.04 -5.98 34.51
CA GLN A 126 -14.96 -6.18 35.65
C GLN A 126 -14.37 -5.71 36.99
N SER A 127 -13.06 -5.74 37.12
CA SER A 127 -12.35 -5.32 38.35
C SER A 127 -12.04 -3.83 38.40
N ASP A 128 -12.13 -3.13 37.26
CA ASP A 128 -11.77 -1.73 37.09
C ASP A 128 -12.97 -0.80 37.36
N PRO A 129 -13.01 -0.09 38.50
CA PRO A 129 -14.10 0.82 38.81
C PRO A 129 -14.06 2.12 37.98
N ALA A 130 -12.97 2.39 37.26
CA ALA A 130 -12.83 3.58 36.41
C ALA A 130 -13.37 3.34 34.98
N LEU A 131 -13.50 2.09 34.54
CA LEU A 131 -14.12 1.76 33.26
C LEU A 131 -15.66 1.84 33.36
N ASN A 132 -16.23 2.90 32.80
CA ASN A 132 -17.69 3.02 32.68
C ASN A 132 -18.18 2.37 31.38
N SER A 133 -18.62 1.12 31.41
CA SER A 133 -19.16 0.45 30.21
C SER A 133 -20.42 1.11 29.63
N ALA A 134 -21.17 1.86 30.44
CA ALA A 134 -22.34 2.62 29.98
C ALA A 134 -21.97 3.90 29.22
N ASP A 135 -20.69 4.27 29.20
CA ASP A 135 -20.17 5.34 28.34
C ASP A 135 -20.05 4.90 26.87
N PHE A 136 -20.06 3.60 26.59
CA PHE A 136 -19.94 3.11 25.21
C PHE A 136 -21.30 3.02 24.53
N LEU A 137 -21.31 3.20 23.20
CA LEU A 137 -22.41 2.78 22.35
C LEU A 137 -22.67 1.28 22.60
N PRO A 138 -23.92 0.85 22.90
CA PRO A 138 -24.18 -0.53 23.30
C PRO A 138 -23.69 -1.59 22.31
N ALA A 139 -23.92 -1.39 21.01
CA ALA A 139 -23.46 -2.30 19.97
C ALA A 139 -21.93 -2.23 19.77
N ALA A 140 -21.29 -1.07 19.97
CA ALA A 140 -19.84 -0.97 19.92
C ALA A 140 -19.20 -1.75 21.08
N TRP A 141 -19.72 -1.61 22.30
CA TRP A 141 -19.27 -2.38 23.46
C TRP A 141 -19.43 -3.89 23.24
N GLN A 142 -20.56 -4.32 22.68
CA GLN A 142 -20.84 -5.72 22.37
C GLN A 142 -19.97 -6.29 21.26
N SER A 143 -19.37 -5.45 20.41
CA SER A 143 -18.67 -5.89 19.20
C SER A 143 -17.47 -6.79 19.50
N TYR A 144 -16.77 -6.61 20.63
CA TYR A 144 -15.64 -7.45 21.04
C TYR A 144 -15.97 -8.48 22.12
N GLN A 145 -17.25 -8.84 22.28
CA GLN A 145 -17.70 -9.80 23.27
C GLN A 145 -18.24 -11.07 22.62
N TRP A 146 -17.49 -12.16 22.76
CA TRP A 146 -17.94 -13.50 22.41
C TRP A 146 -17.26 -14.56 23.26
N ASP A 147 -17.85 -15.74 23.30
CA ASP A 147 -17.37 -16.90 24.06
C ASP A 147 -17.10 -16.60 25.56
N GLY A 148 -17.77 -15.57 26.09
CA GLY A 148 -17.66 -15.12 27.47
C GLY A 148 -16.53 -14.13 27.75
N GLY A 149 -15.68 -13.83 26.77
CA GLY A 149 -14.56 -12.90 26.87
C GLY A 149 -14.88 -11.48 26.39
N LEU A 150 -13.94 -10.57 26.64
CA LEU A 150 -13.86 -9.23 26.05
C LEU A 150 -12.47 -9.09 25.42
N TRP A 151 -12.39 -8.99 24.09
CA TRP A 151 -11.11 -9.16 23.39
C TRP A 151 -10.42 -7.85 23.01
N ALA A 152 -11.17 -6.74 23.00
CA ALA A 152 -10.64 -5.40 22.75
C ALA A 152 -11.54 -4.32 23.37
N LEU A 153 -10.98 -3.12 23.54
CA LEU A 153 -11.74 -1.93 23.93
C LEU A 153 -12.09 -1.09 22.69
N PRO A 154 -13.38 -0.79 22.44
CA PRO A 154 -13.80 0.01 21.30
C PRO A 154 -13.25 1.45 21.32
N LEU A 155 -12.79 1.91 20.16
CA LEU A 155 -12.32 3.28 19.92
C LEU A 155 -13.37 4.07 19.13
N SER A 156 -13.76 3.57 17.96
CA SER A 156 -14.64 4.26 17.01
C SER A 156 -15.49 3.28 16.21
N VAL A 157 -16.51 3.80 15.53
CA VAL A 157 -17.53 3.01 14.80
C VAL A 157 -17.78 3.59 13.42
N ASP A 158 -17.78 2.73 12.41
CA ASP A 158 -18.44 2.94 11.12
C ASP A 158 -19.85 2.35 11.15
N ALA A 159 -20.77 2.99 10.44
CA ALA A 159 -22.15 2.54 10.27
C ALA A 159 -22.43 2.20 8.80
N ILE A 160 -22.66 0.93 8.52
CA ILE A 160 -23.00 0.41 7.20
C ILE A 160 -24.51 0.50 7.00
N VAL A 161 -24.92 1.18 5.93
CA VAL A 161 -26.32 1.48 5.61
C VAL A 161 -26.61 1.26 4.12
N VAL A 162 -27.89 1.35 3.74
CA VAL A 162 -28.29 1.38 2.33
C VAL A 162 -28.32 2.83 1.85
N THR A 163 -27.62 3.18 0.78
CA THR A 163 -27.75 4.48 0.11
C THR A 163 -28.35 4.34 -1.27
N TYR A 164 -29.09 5.36 -1.71
CA TYR A 164 -29.74 5.34 -3.02
C TYR A 164 -29.84 6.71 -3.66
N ASP A 165 -29.87 6.72 -5.00
CA ASP A 165 -30.24 7.89 -5.81
C ASP A 165 -31.77 7.93 -6.01
N PRO A 166 -32.48 8.90 -5.40
CA PRO A 166 -33.93 9.00 -5.55
C PRO A 166 -34.36 9.29 -7.00
N ALA A 167 -33.55 9.97 -7.80
CA ALA A 167 -33.90 10.31 -9.18
C ALA A 167 -33.92 9.07 -10.08
N ALA A 168 -32.94 8.18 -9.92
CA ALA A 168 -32.91 6.89 -10.59
C ALA A 168 -34.12 6.02 -10.22
N PHE A 169 -34.47 5.98 -8.93
CA PHE A 169 -35.66 5.26 -8.44
C PHE A 169 -36.97 5.82 -9.01
N ASP A 170 -37.12 7.15 -9.04
CA ASP A 170 -38.30 7.81 -9.58
C ASP A 170 -38.45 7.57 -11.09
N ALA A 171 -37.33 7.53 -11.83
CA ALA A 171 -37.32 7.31 -13.27
C ALA A 171 -37.92 5.96 -13.67
N VAL A 172 -37.74 4.94 -12.83
CA VAL A 172 -38.27 3.58 -13.05
C VAL A 172 -39.52 3.27 -12.22
N GLY A 173 -40.01 4.24 -11.42
CA GLY A 173 -41.22 4.11 -10.62
C GLY A 173 -41.09 3.11 -9.45
N LEU A 174 -39.88 2.94 -8.91
CA LEU A 174 -39.62 2.10 -7.74
C LEU A 174 -39.96 2.82 -6.44
N VAL A 175 -40.37 2.04 -5.43
CA VAL A 175 -40.43 2.53 -4.05
C VAL A 175 -39.01 2.62 -3.50
N TYR A 176 -38.73 3.59 -2.62
CA TYR A 176 -37.39 3.72 -2.01
C TYR A 176 -37.07 2.61 -1.00
N PRO A 177 -35.78 2.36 -0.74
CA PRO A 177 -35.32 1.43 0.30
C PRO A 177 -35.90 1.72 1.69
N SER A 178 -36.14 0.65 2.45
CA SER A 178 -36.57 0.73 3.84
C SER A 178 -36.11 -0.49 4.64
N GLU A 179 -36.21 -0.42 5.96
CA GLU A 179 -35.86 -1.51 6.87
C GLU A 179 -36.70 -2.80 6.70
N ARG A 180 -37.74 -2.75 5.87
CA ARG A 180 -38.65 -3.88 5.57
C ARG A 180 -38.34 -4.59 4.27
N TRP A 181 -37.37 -4.09 3.50
CA TRP A 181 -37.01 -4.70 2.22
C TRP A 181 -36.49 -6.11 2.42
N THR A 182 -36.90 -7.01 1.52
CA THR A 182 -36.40 -8.37 1.42
C THR A 182 -35.35 -8.48 0.32
N MET A 183 -34.66 -9.63 0.24
CA MET A 183 -33.73 -9.88 -0.86
C MET A 183 -34.41 -9.79 -2.23
N ASP A 184 -35.68 -10.16 -2.34
CA ASP A 184 -36.46 -10.01 -3.57
C ASP A 184 -36.65 -8.54 -3.97
N ASP A 185 -36.84 -7.64 -3.00
CA ASP A 185 -36.96 -6.21 -3.26
C ASP A 185 -35.64 -5.64 -3.81
N PHE A 186 -34.51 -6.02 -3.20
CA PHE A 186 -33.17 -5.66 -3.71
C PHE A 186 -32.93 -6.23 -5.10
N ALA A 187 -33.27 -7.49 -5.35
CA ALA A 187 -33.10 -8.15 -6.64
C ALA A 187 -33.96 -7.53 -7.74
N ASN A 188 -35.18 -7.11 -7.42
CA ASN A 188 -36.05 -6.38 -8.34
C ASN A 188 -35.51 -4.96 -8.61
N ALA A 189 -35.05 -4.26 -7.57
CA ALA A 189 -34.46 -2.93 -7.72
C ALA A 189 -33.18 -2.97 -8.56
N ALA A 190 -32.26 -3.89 -8.28
CA ALA A 190 -31.01 -4.09 -9.03
C ALA A 190 -31.29 -4.22 -10.54
N ARG A 191 -32.19 -5.12 -10.93
CA ARG A 191 -32.52 -5.35 -12.35
C ARG A 191 -33.17 -4.14 -13.03
N LEU A 192 -34.03 -3.40 -12.31
CA LEU A 192 -34.73 -2.24 -12.87
C LEU A 192 -33.86 -0.99 -12.93
N LEU A 193 -32.86 -0.87 -12.06
CA LEU A 193 -31.93 0.25 -12.00
C LEU A 193 -30.71 0.06 -12.91
N THR A 194 -30.49 -1.13 -13.46
CA THR A 194 -29.40 -1.39 -14.40
C THR A 194 -29.58 -0.60 -15.70
N GLU A 195 -28.53 0.09 -16.10
CA GLU A 195 -28.45 0.79 -17.37
C GLU A 195 -27.72 -0.07 -18.40
N TYR A 196 -28.20 -0.03 -19.65
CA TYR A 196 -27.70 -0.83 -20.75
C TYR A 196 -27.25 0.07 -21.92
N ASP A 197 -26.14 -0.31 -22.55
CA ASP A 197 -25.65 0.31 -23.77
C ASP A 197 -26.50 -0.07 -24.99
N THR A 198 -26.25 0.61 -26.11
CA THR A 198 -27.00 0.40 -27.36
C THR A 198 -26.87 -1.01 -27.95
N ASP A 199 -25.82 -1.73 -27.59
CA ASP A 199 -25.56 -3.13 -27.99
C ASP A 199 -26.18 -4.16 -27.02
N GLY A 200 -26.79 -3.70 -25.93
CA GLY A 200 -27.42 -4.53 -24.90
C GLY A 200 -26.47 -5.03 -23.81
N SER A 201 -25.20 -4.59 -23.79
CA SER A 201 -24.30 -4.79 -22.67
C SER A 201 -24.66 -3.89 -21.48
N ILE A 202 -24.20 -4.23 -20.27
CA ILE A 202 -24.48 -3.44 -19.06
C ILE A 202 -23.52 -2.27 -19.00
N ALA A 203 -24.06 -1.05 -19.06
CA ALA A 203 -23.30 0.20 -18.93
C ALA A 203 -23.05 0.54 -17.45
N THR A 204 -24.06 0.36 -16.59
CA THR A 204 -23.94 0.58 -15.15
C THR A 204 -24.85 -0.39 -14.40
N PRO A 205 -24.31 -1.24 -13.49
CA PRO A 205 -25.12 -2.12 -12.65
C PRO A 205 -26.07 -1.32 -11.77
N GLY A 206 -27.25 -1.89 -11.47
CA GLY A 206 -28.24 -1.22 -10.63
C GLY A 206 -27.95 -1.30 -9.12
N PHE A 207 -27.14 -2.26 -8.67
CA PHE A 207 -26.85 -2.49 -7.24
C PHE A 207 -25.38 -2.80 -6.98
N THR A 208 -24.82 -2.25 -5.91
CA THR A 208 -23.50 -2.68 -5.42
C THR A 208 -23.43 -2.80 -3.90
N VAL A 209 -22.53 -3.66 -3.45
CA VAL A 209 -22.04 -3.68 -2.08
C VAL A 209 -20.60 -3.18 -2.10
N ASN A 210 -20.38 -1.96 -1.59
CA ASN A 210 -19.08 -1.30 -1.56
C ASN A 210 -18.33 -1.74 -0.31
N SER A 211 -17.18 -2.39 -0.49
CA SER A 211 -16.39 -3.01 0.57
C SER A 211 -15.36 -2.02 1.12
N GLY A 212 -15.55 -1.62 2.38
CA GLY A 212 -14.52 -1.13 3.31
C GLY A 212 -14.35 -2.09 4.49
N GLY A 213 -14.54 -3.40 4.22
CA GLY A 213 -14.81 -4.48 5.17
C GLY A 213 -15.78 -5.52 4.57
N ASP A 214 -16.26 -6.49 5.36
CA ASP A 214 -17.22 -7.52 4.90
C ASP A 214 -18.68 -7.00 4.82
N ASN A 215 -18.91 -5.96 4.01
CA ASN A 215 -20.23 -5.35 3.86
C ASN A 215 -21.24 -6.29 3.22
N LEU A 216 -20.79 -7.30 2.46
CA LEU A 216 -21.64 -8.34 1.90
C LEU A 216 -22.13 -9.29 3.00
N GLY A 217 -21.24 -9.75 3.86
CA GLY A 217 -21.58 -10.52 5.05
C GLY A 217 -22.55 -9.79 5.97
N VAL A 218 -22.33 -8.50 6.19
CA VAL A 218 -23.24 -7.60 6.94
C VAL A 218 -24.61 -7.52 6.28
N PHE A 219 -24.67 -7.29 4.96
CA PHE A 219 -25.93 -7.21 4.22
C PHE A 219 -26.72 -8.53 4.32
N LEU A 220 -26.08 -9.66 4.04
CA LEU A 220 -26.71 -10.98 4.12
C LEU A 220 -27.15 -11.29 5.56
N ARG A 221 -26.34 -10.95 6.57
CA ARG A 221 -26.68 -11.10 7.98
C ARG A 221 -27.89 -10.25 8.39
N SER A 222 -28.06 -9.05 7.82
CA SER A 222 -29.21 -8.17 8.09
C SER A 222 -30.53 -8.73 7.54
N LEU A 223 -30.47 -9.52 6.47
CA LEU A 223 -31.61 -10.22 5.88
C LEU A 223 -32.03 -11.49 6.64
N SER A 224 -31.19 -11.95 7.59
CA SER A 224 -31.41 -13.14 8.40
C SER A 224 -31.69 -12.80 9.87
N SER A 225 -32.53 -13.60 10.53
CA SER A 225 -32.82 -13.42 11.96
C SER A 225 -31.78 -14.05 12.90
N ALA A 226 -30.89 -14.89 12.38
CA ALA A 226 -29.86 -15.60 13.14
C ALA A 226 -28.45 -15.25 12.65
N GLY A 227 -27.46 -15.36 13.55
CA GLY A 227 -26.04 -15.31 13.20
C GLY A 227 -25.54 -16.63 12.61
N LEU A 228 -24.29 -16.63 12.15
CA LEU A 228 -23.63 -17.79 11.52
C LEU A 228 -22.92 -18.71 12.52
N TYR A 229 -23.45 -18.79 13.75
CA TYR A 229 -22.91 -19.60 14.83
C TYR A 229 -24.03 -20.21 15.68
N ASP A 230 -23.74 -21.32 16.37
CA ASP A 230 -24.64 -21.96 17.32
C ASP A 230 -24.47 -21.35 18.74
N PRO A 231 -25.41 -20.50 19.21
CA PRO A 231 -25.33 -19.89 20.53
C PRO A 231 -25.51 -20.89 21.68
N ALA A 232 -25.89 -22.15 21.41
CA ALA A 232 -26.05 -23.19 22.41
C ALA A 232 -24.72 -23.92 22.75
N THR A 233 -23.64 -23.64 22.01
CA THR A 233 -22.31 -24.22 22.22
C THR A 233 -21.33 -23.19 22.79
N MET A 234 -20.32 -23.63 23.55
CA MET A 234 -19.26 -22.77 24.09
C MET A 234 -17.89 -23.48 23.95
N PRO A 235 -16.92 -22.94 23.21
CA PRO A 235 -17.05 -21.77 22.32
C PRO A 235 -18.11 -21.99 21.24
N ASN A 236 -18.73 -20.91 20.75
CA ASN A 236 -19.78 -20.99 19.74
C ASN A 236 -19.21 -21.60 18.45
N GLN A 237 -19.84 -22.66 17.95
CA GLN A 237 -19.43 -23.33 16.70
C GLN A 237 -20.05 -22.62 15.48
N PRO A 238 -19.38 -22.59 14.33
CA PRO A 238 -19.97 -22.15 13.06
C PRO A 238 -21.26 -22.93 12.74
N SER A 239 -22.27 -22.24 12.22
CA SER A 239 -23.55 -22.83 11.82
C SER A 239 -24.19 -22.00 10.72
N PHE A 240 -24.19 -22.52 9.50
CA PHE A 240 -24.69 -21.86 8.29
C PHE A 240 -25.99 -22.49 7.78
N THR A 241 -26.56 -23.42 8.56
CA THR A 241 -27.81 -24.15 8.25
C THR A 241 -29.05 -23.27 8.41
N ASP A 242 -29.24 -22.30 7.50
CA ASP A 242 -30.41 -21.44 7.43
C ASP A 242 -30.97 -21.39 5.99
N PRO A 243 -32.20 -21.88 5.75
CA PRO A 243 -32.85 -21.80 4.43
C PRO A 243 -33.01 -20.36 3.90
N VAL A 244 -33.11 -19.37 4.78
CA VAL A 244 -33.17 -17.95 4.39
C VAL A 244 -31.81 -17.50 3.86
N LEU A 245 -30.72 -17.88 4.53
CA LEU A 245 -29.36 -17.61 4.08
C LEU A 245 -29.08 -18.29 2.72
N GLU A 246 -29.48 -19.56 2.55
CA GLU A 246 -29.36 -20.28 1.27
C GLU A 246 -30.06 -19.52 0.14
N THR A 247 -31.31 -19.10 0.36
CA THR A 247 -32.11 -18.37 -0.63
C THR A 247 -31.48 -17.02 -0.96
N ASN A 248 -31.01 -16.29 0.05
CA ASN A 248 -30.38 -14.98 -0.12
C ASN A 248 -29.05 -15.10 -0.86
N LEU A 249 -28.21 -16.09 -0.52
CA LEU A 249 -26.94 -16.32 -1.19
C LEU A 249 -27.13 -16.71 -2.66
N ALA A 250 -28.09 -17.59 -2.95
CA ALA A 250 -28.47 -17.96 -4.31
C ALA A 250 -28.94 -16.73 -5.12
N THR A 251 -29.79 -15.91 -4.52
CA THR A 251 -30.30 -14.69 -5.19
C THR A 251 -29.18 -13.69 -5.46
N TRP A 252 -28.27 -13.47 -4.51
CA TRP A 252 -27.10 -12.62 -4.72
C TRP A 252 -26.23 -13.14 -5.87
N TYR A 253 -25.94 -14.44 -5.88
CA TYR A 253 -25.17 -15.09 -6.93
C TYR A 253 -25.82 -14.91 -8.32
N ASP A 254 -27.13 -15.12 -8.44
CA ASP A 254 -27.87 -14.90 -9.69
C ASP A 254 -27.73 -13.45 -10.18
N LEU A 255 -27.85 -12.46 -9.29
CA LEU A 255 -27.67 -11.06 -9.66
C LEU A 255 -26.25 -10.73 -10.14
N THR A 256 -25.23 -11.39 -9.57
CA THR A 256 -23.84 -11.23 -10.03
C THR A 256 -23.60 -11.91 -11.38
N LEU A 257 -24.19 -13.07 -11.65
CA LEU A 257 -24.14 -13.73 -12.97
C LEU A 257 -24.86 -12.92 -14.04
N GLU A 258 -25.95 -12.25 -13.67
CA GLU A 258 -26.67 -11.32 -14.55
C GLU A 258 -25.89 -10.01 -14.79
N GLY A 259 -24.85 -9.71 -14.01
CA GLY A 259 -24.08 -8.46 -14.06
C GLY A 259 -24.82 -7.23 -13.50
N VAL A 260 -26.01 -7.41 -12.94
CA VAL A 260 -26.85 -6.31 -12.42
C VAL A 260 -26.52 -5.94 -10.98
N ALA A 261 -25.78 -6.80 -10.27
CA ALA A 261 -25.20 -6.51 -8.97
C ALA A 261 -23.72 -6.86 -8.94
N ILE A 262 -22.91 -6.05 -8.24
CA ILE A 262 -21.48 -6.29 -8.09
C ILE A 262 -21.00 -6.00 -6.66
N SER A 263 -19.97 -6.70 -6.20
CA SER A 263 -19.18 -6.27 -5.03
C SER A 263 -18.01 -5.43 -5.52
N GLN A 264 -17.80 -4.25 -4.95
CA GLN A 264 -16.66 -3.39 -5.29
C GLN A 264 -15.83 -3.08 -4.06
N GLY A 265 -14.55 -2.75 -4.24
CA GLY A 265 -13.71 -2.23 -3.16
C GLY A 265 -13.90 -0.73 -2.96
N ILE A 266 -13.08 -0.13 -2.09
CA ILE A 266 -13.02 1.33 -1.93
C ILE A 266 -12.65 1.97 -3.28
N GLY A 267 -13.41 2.99 -3.70
CA GLY A 267 -13.15 3.69 -4.97
C GLY A 267 -13.79 3.03 -6.20
N GLY A 268 -14.64 2.01 -6.01
CA GLY A 268 -15.50 1.47 -7.06
C GLY A 268 -16.43 2.51 -7.69
N ASN A 269 -17.21 2.10 -8.69
CA ASN A 269 -18.12 2.98 -9.43
C ASN A 269 -19.12 3.67 -8.47
N MET A 270 -18.87 4.97 -8.23
CA MET A 270 -19.65 5.81 -7.34
C MET A 270 -20.88 6.44 -8.01
N ASP A 271 -21.34 5.92 -9.16
CA ASP A 271 -22.58 6.30 -9.83
C ASP A 271 -23.69 5.24 -9.73
N ILE A 272 -23.39 4.02 -9.24
CA ILE A 272 -24.39 2.94 -9.08
C ILE A 272 -25.61 3.39 -8.22
N PRO A 273 -26.86 3.27 -8.71
CA PRO A 273 -28.01 3.88 -8.05
C PRO A 273 -28.38 3.35 -6.66
N LEU A 274 -28.12 2.07 -6.35
CA LEU A 274 -28.41 1.45 -5.05
C LEU A 274 -27.12 0.86 -4.45
N ARG A 275 -26.83 1.15 -3.18
CA ARG A 275 -25.60 0.70 -2.51
C ARG A 275 -25.82 0.21 -1.11
N VAL A 276 -25.03 -0.76 -0.68
CA VAL A 276 -24.72 -1.00 0.73
C VAL A 276 -23.29 -0.56 0.98
N GLU A 277 -23.09 0.43 1.84
CA GLU A 277 -21.77 1.04 2.06
C GLU A 277 -21.61 1.63 3.46
N GLY A 278 -20.35 1.75 3.89
CA GLY A 278 -19.94 2.45 5.11
C GLY A 278 -19.51 3.89 4.83
N VAL A 279 -18.93 4.56 5.82
CA VAL A 279 -18.57 6.00 5.77
C VAL A 279 -17.70 6.36 4.58
N MET A 280 -16.84 5.45 4.17
CA MET A 280 -15.96 5.66 3.03
C MET A 280 -16.68 5.75 1.69
N GLY A 281 -17.92 5.24 1.60
CA GLY A 281 -18.76 5.33 0.42
C GLY A 281 -19.69 6.54 0.41
N TYR A 282 -20.32 6.87 1.54
CA TYR A 282 -21.37 7.91 1.59
C TYR A 282 -20.93 9.29 2.09
N SER A 283 -19.68 9.46 2.54
CA SER A 283 -19.17 10.77 2.94
C SER A 283 -18.79 11.63 1.72
N GLU A 284 -19.06 12.94 1.82
CA GLU A 284 -18.53 13.91 0.87
C GLU A 284 -17.02 14.00 1.08
N ARG A 285 -16.26 13.36 0.21
CA ARG A 285 -14.82 13.49 0.24
C ARG A 285 -14.45 14.88 -0.29
N ILE A 286 -13.96 15.76 0.58
CA ILE A 286 -13.17 16.91 0.13
C ILE A 286 -11.78 16.37 -0.25
N ARG A 287 -11.70 15.57 -1.33
CA ARG A 287 -10.42 15.27 -1.98
C ARG A 287 -9.97 16.53 -2.68
N LEU A 288 -8.77 17.02 -2.38
CA LEU A 288 -7.92 17.88 -3.24
C LEU A 288 -8.65 18.68 -4.35
N GLY A 289 -9.63 19.50 -3.99
CA GLY A 289 -10.36 20.37 -4.94
C GLY A 289 -11.36 19.72 -5.89
N GLN A 290 -11.63 18.41 -5.82
CA GLN A 290 -12.66 17.74 -6.60
C GLN A 290 -13.91 17.47 -5.77
N GLN A 291 -15.03 18.12 -6.14
CA GLN A 291 -16.35 17.66 -5.72
C GLN A 291 -16.73 16.46 -6.58
N THR A 292 -16.67 15.24 -6.03
CA THR A 292 -17.13 14.05 -6.73
C THR A 292 -18.62 13.84 -6.50
N THR A 293 -19.38 14.03 -7.57
CA THR A 293 -20.84 13.82 -7.78
C THR A 293 -21.79 14.95 -7.36
N THR A 294 -22.60 15.41 -8.31
CA THR A 294 -23.69 16.40 -8.15
C THR A 294 -25.02 15.77 -7.71
N THR A 295 -25.06 14.46 -7.45
CA THR A 295 -26.29 13.70 -7.22
C THR A 295 -26.57 13.56 -5.73
N THR A 296 -27.63 14.21 -5.24
CA THR A 296 -28.07 14.11 -3.84
C THR A 296 -28.60 12.71 -3.53
N ARG A 297 -27.92 11.97 -2.66
CA ARG A 297 -28.32 10.63 -2.20
C ARG A 297 -29.07 10.68 -0.87
N TYR A 298 -29.84 9.63 -0.61
CA TYR A 298 -30.51 9.39 0.68
C TYR A 298 -30.10 8.01 1.22
N ALA A 299 -30.35 7.79 2.50
CA ALA A 299 -30.03 6.51 3.15
C ALA A 299 -31.22 5.90 3.90
N SER A 300 -31.25 4.57 3.99
CA SER A 300 -32.10 3.81 4.90
C SER A 300 -31.24 2.84 5.72
N LEU A 301 -31.77 2.40 6.87
CA LEU A 301 -31.18 1.27 7.58
C LEU A 301 -31.23 0.01 6.70
N LEU A 302 -30.35 -0.95 7.03
CA LEU A 302 -30.42 -2.29 6.46
C LEU A 302 -31.73 -2.98 6.86
N PRO A 303 -32.14 -4.02 6.11
CA PRO A 303 -33.22 -4.92 6.52
C PRO A 303 -33.13 -5.32 8.00
N GLY A 304 -34.29 -5.40 8.66
CA GLY A 304 -34.35 -5.65 10.10
C GLY A 304 -34.20 -4.38 10.97
N GLY A 305 -33.95 -3.22 10.36
CA GLY A 305 -33.92 -1.92 11.04
C GLY A 305 -32.63 -1.72 11.81
N VAL A 306 -31.52 -2.16 11.24
CA VAL A 306 -30.19 -2.09 11.84
C VAL A 306 -29.20 -1.37 10.94
N ALA A 307 -28.13 -0.83 11.51
CA ALA A 307 -26.92 -0.49 10.77
C ALA A 307 -25.83 -1.52 11.09
N GLY A 308 -25.08 -1.97 10.09
CA GLY A 308 -23.93 -2.84 10.34
C GLY A 308 -22.82 -2.06 11.01
N PHE A 309 -22.22 -2.57 12.09
CA PHE A 309 -21.08 -1.90 12.70
C PHE A 309 -19.78 -2.53 12.24
N ASN A 310 -18.87 -1.68 11.77
CA ASN A 310 -17.44 -1.96 11.78
C ASN A 310 -16.83 -1.14 12.92
N VAL A 311 -16.20 -1.80 13.89
CA VAL A 311 -15.71 -1.17 15.12
C VAL A 311 -14.20 -1.30 15.12
N GLN A 312 -13.51 -0.17 15.32
CA GLN A 312 -12.08 -0.15 15.55
C GLN A 312 -11.81 -0.11 17.06
N GLY A 313 -10.66 -0.64 17.51
CA GLY A 313 -10.37 -0.73 18.94
C GLY A 313 -8.92 -1.07 19.26
N PHE A 314 -8.68 -1.35 20.53
CA PHE A 314 -7.37 -1.79 21.04
C PHE A 314 -7.49 -3.12 21.77
N ALA A 315 -6.75 -4.12 21.29
CA ALA A 315 -6.55 -5.40 21.97
C ALA A 315 -5.23 -5.41 22.73
N VAL A 316 -5.09 -6.37 23.65
CA VAL A 316 -3.85 -6.61 24.40
C VAL A 316 -3.30 -7.97 24.00
N SER A 317 -2.01 -8.04 23.68
CA SER A 317 -1.33 -9.30 23.38
C SER A 317 -1.38 -10.24 24.58
N ALA A 318 -1.67 -11.53 24.36
CA ALA A 318 -1.52 -12.55 25.40
C ALA A 318 -0.05 -12.78 25.81
N GLY A 319 0.90 -12.32 25.00
CA GLY A 319 2.35 -12.37 25.25
C GLY A 319 2.90 -11.19 26.05
N THR A 320 2.08 -10.20 26.41
CA THR A 320 2.56 -9.06 27.21
C THR A 320 3.07 -9.51 28.57
N GLN A 321 4.20 -8.95 29.01
CA GLN A 321 4.70 -9.16 30.37
C GLN A 321 4.01 -8.27 31.41
N TYR A 322 3.17 -7.33 30.97
CA TYR A 322 2.58 -6.27 31.79
C TYR A 322 1.07 -6.12 31.53
N PRO A 323 0.25 -7.18 31.73
CA PRO A 323 -1.16 -7.20 31.30
C PRO A 323 -2.02 -6.09 31.90
N GLU A 324 -1.80 -5.72 33.17
CA GLU A 324 -2.54 -4.61 33.78
C GLU A 324 -2.13 -3.25 33.18
N LEU A 325 -0.84 -3.04 32.88
CA LEU A 325 -0.36 -1.79 32.28
C LEU A 325 -0.78 -1.68 30.80
N ALA A 326 -0.73 -2.77 30.05
CA ALA A 326 -1.20 -2.83 28.67
C ALA A 326 -2.71 -2.56 28.58
N TYR A 327 -3.52 -3.15 29.47
CA TYR A 327 -4.95 -2.83 29.57
C TYR A 327 -5.21 -1.35 29.90
N GLU A 328 -4.45 -0.77 30.83
CA GLU A 328 -4.54 0.66 31.15
C GLU A 328 -4.17 1.54 29.95
N LEU A 329 -3.16 1.16 29.15
CA LEU A 329 -2.78 1.86 27.93
C LEU A 329 -3.87 1.76 26.86
N ALA A 330 -4.42 0.56 26.61
CA ALA A 330 -5.54 0.37 25.69
C ALA A 330 -6.73 1.25 26.09
N LYS A 331 -7.10 1.26 27.38
CA LYS A 331 -8.17 2.12 27.92
C LYS A 331 -7.85 3.60 27.71
N PHE A 332 -6.62 4.03 28.00
CA PHE A 332 -6.16 5.40 27.81
C PHE A 332 -6.28 5.86 26.36
N LEU A 333 -5.90 5.03 25.39
CA LEU A 333 -5.98 5.34 23.96
C LEU A 333 -7.43 5.49 23.49
N THR A 334 -8.37 4.68 24.01
CA THR A 334 -9.80 4.83 23.68
C THR A 334 -10.46 6.11 24.22
N LEU A 335 -9.76 6.91 25.03
CA LEU A 335 -10.24 8.20 25.54
C LEU A 335 -9.75 9.39 24.68
N ARG A 336 -9.01 9.13 23.60
CA ARG A 336 -8.41 10.17 22.77
C ARG A 336 -9.35 10.56 21.61
N PRO A 337 -9.98 11.75 21.64
CA PRO A 337 -10.85 12.19 20.54
C PRO A 337 -10.08 12.33 19.21
N GLU A 338 -8.78 12.63 19.27
CA GLU A 338 -7.91 12.71 18.10
C GLU A 338 -7.74 11.37 17.38
N LEU A 339 -7.77 10.25 18.12
CA LEU A 339 -7.68 8.89 17.54
C LEU A 339 -9.05 8.39 17.08
N ALA A 340 -10.10 8.69 17.87
CA ALA A 340 -11.46 8.28 17.54
C ALA A 340 -12.03 9.00 16.30
N SER A 341 -11.51 10.19 15.98
CA SER A 341 -11.84 10.97 14.79
C SER A 341 -10.91 10.58 13.64
N ASN A 342 -11.26 9.52 12.91
CA ASN A 342 -10.42 8.98 11.83
C ASN A 342 -11.23 8.75 10.53
N PRO A 343 -10.57 8.52 9.38
CA PRO A 343 -11.24 8.35 8.08
C PRO A 343 -12.08 7.07 7.93
N PHE A 344 -12.22 6.25 8.96
CA PHE A 344 -12.92 4.97 8.90
C PHE A 344 -14.06 4.88 9.90
N SER A 345 -14.46 6.01 10.49
CA SER A 345 -15.52 6.08 11.48
C SER A 345 -16.48 7.24 11.23
N VAL A 346 -17.75 7.06 11.62
CA VAL A 346 -18.75 8.14 11.70
C VAL A 346 -18.89 8.70 13.11
N ALA A 347 -18.47 7.94 14.13
CA ALA A 347 -18.63 8.33 15.52
C ALA A 347 -17.57 7.67 16.43
N PRO A 348 -17.21 8.32 17.55
CA PRO A 348 -16.48 7.66 18.61
C PRO A 348 -17.34 6.55 19.24
N ALA A 349 -16.70 5.49 19.72
CA ALA A 349 -17.42 4.41 20.39
C ALA A 349 -17.95 4.81 21.78
N ARG A 350 -17.50 5.95 22.32
CA ARG A 350 -17.85 6.50 23.64
C ARG A 350 -18.67 7.78 23.52
N TYR A 351 -19.78 7.86 24.25
CA TYR A 351 -20.61 9.06 24.37
C TYR A 351 -19.84 10.26 24.95
N SER A 352 -18.89 10.02 25.86
CA SER A 352 -18.06 11.08 26.45
C SER A 352 -17.18 11.84 25.44
N LEU A 353 -16.92 11.25 24.28
CA LEU A 353 -16.12 11.87 23.22
C LEU A 353 -16.98 12.56 22.15
N ASP A 354 -18.29 12.33 22.16
CA ASP A 354 -19.21 12.90 21.18
C ASP A 354 -19.24 14.45 21.27
N GLY A 355 -19.12 15.11 20.12
CA GLY A 355 -19.08 16.57 20.01
C GLY A 355 -17.84 17.27 20.58
N MET A 356 -16.80 16.53 21.00
CA MET A 356 -15.53 17.14 21.41
C MET A 356 -14.80 17.73 20.20
N GLN A 357 -14.42 19.01 20.30
CA GLN A 357 -13.61 19.65 19.27
C GLN A 357 -12.19 19.09 19.29
N VAL A 358 -11.82 18.36 18.24
CA VAL A 358 -10.42 18.05 17.95
C VAL A 358 -9.71 19.38 17.67
N PRO A 359 -8.65 19.74 18.40
CA PRO A 359 -7.90 20.95 18.12
C PRO A 359 -7.40 20.91 16.67
N THR A 360 -7.75 21.90 15.85
CA THR A 360 -7.22 22.10 14.49
C THR A 360 -5.77 22.61 14.51
N GLY A 361 -4.95 22.06 15.41
CA GLY A 361 -3.65 22.60 15.80
C GLY A 361 -2.51 21.72 15.31
N GLY A 362 -2.03 21.99 14.09
CA GLY A 362 -0.80 21.42 13.60
C GLY A 362 -0.78 21.39 12.08
N ASN A 363 -0.22 22.43 11.47
CA ASN A 363 0.24 22.37 10.09
C ASN A 363 1.48 21.45 10.09
N GLY A 364 1.27 20.14 10.30
CA GLY A 364 2.30 19.13 10.17
C GLY A 364 2.75 19.17 8.71
N GLY A 365 3.96 19.65 8.49
CA GLY A 365 4.54 19.72 7.16
C GLY A 365 4.76 18.30 6.67
N ASN A 366 3.78 17.75 5.96
CA ASN A 366 3.86 16.70 4.93
C ASN A 366 2.47 16.19 4.55
N GLY A 367 1.69 17.02 3.84
CA GLY A 367 0.78 16.58 2.78
C GLY A 367 -0.37 15.58 3.06
N ARG A 368 -0.56 15.02 4.25
CA ARG A 368 -1.72 14.18 4.57
C ARG A 368 -2.81 15.01 5.25
N VAL A 369 -3.76 15.45 4.42
CA VAL A 369 -4.95 16.21 4.81
C VAL A 369 -5.70 15.47 5.91
N GLN A 370 -5.96 16.14 7.04
CA GLN A 370 -6.93 15.72 8.03
C GLN A 370 -8.29 15.58 7.33
N VAL A 371 -8.68 14.35 6.99
CA VAL A 371 -9.93 14.08 6.25
C VAL A 371 -11.10 14.20 7.22
N ASN A 372 -11.64 15.40 7.37
CA ASN A 372 -12.98 15.56 7.92
C ASN A 372 -13.95 14.93 6.92
N LEU A 373 -14.41 13.72 7.21
CA LEU A 373 -15.47 13.07 6.45
C LEU A 373 -16.78 13.80 6.77
N ASN A 374 -17.31 14.52 5.79
CA ASN A 374 -18.59 15.18 5.93
C ASN A 374 -19.69 14.19 5.54
N VAL A 375 -20.49 13.72 6.50
CA VAL A 375 -21.69 12.93 6.19
C VAL A 375 -22.77 13.88 5.65
N PRO A 376 -23.36 13.62 4.47
CA PRO A 376 -24.41 14.48 3.92
C PRO A 376 -25.60 14.66 4.88
N ASP A 377 -26.16 15.87 4.93
CA ASP A 377 -27.36 16.19 5.74
C ASP A 377 -28.55 15.25 5.43
N THR A 378 -28.62 14.70 4.22
CA THR A 378 -29.65 13.76 3.79
C THR A 378 -29.45 12.33 4.30
N ILE A 379 -28.25 12.00 4.77
CA ILE A 379 -27.85 10.67 5.26
C ILE A 379 -27.70 10.68 6.80
N GLN A 380 -27.25 11.79 7.38
CA GLN A 380 -26.98 11.92 8.83
C GLN A 380 -28.12 11.41 9.74
N PRO A 381 -29.42 11.67 9.47
CA PRO A 381 -30.50 11.16 10.34
C PRO A 381 -30.55 9.63 10.40
N THR A 382 -30.20 8.94 9.30
CA THR A 382 -30.15 7.48 9.24
C THR A 382 -28.94 6.95 10.00
N ILE A 383 -27.81 7.67 9.97
CA ILE A 383 -26.62 7.35 10.78
C ILE A 383 -26.95 7.48 12.27
N ASP A 384 -27.56 8.58 12.70
CA ASP A 384 -27.97 8.79 14.10
C ASP A 384 -28.91 7.67 14.59
N GLN A 385 -29.84 7.23 13.72
CA GLN A 385 -30.70 6.09 14.00
C GLN A 385 -29.92 4.77 14.08
N GLY A 386 -28.98 4.57 13.15
CA GLY A 386 -28.13 3.38 13.05
C GLY A 386 -27.22 3.22 14.27
N LEU A 387 -26.66 4.32 14.80
CA LEU A 387 -25.82 4.29 16.00
C LEU A 387 -26.58 3.78 17.24
N ALA A 388 -27.90 3.97 17.30
CA ALA A 388 -28.76 3.45 18.36
C ALA A 388 -29.19 1.98 18.14
N ALA A 389 -29.11 1.48 16.91
CA ALA A 389 -29.59 0.16 16.48
C ALA A 389 -28.53 -0.61 15.67
N GLY A 390 -27.29 -0.64 16.17
CA GLY A 390 -26.18 -1.31 15.52
C GLY A 390 -26.27 -2.83 15.59
N LEU A 391 -25.88 -3.50 14.51
CA LEU A 391 -25.55 -4.92 14.47
C LEU A 391 -24.06 -5.05 14.84
N PRO A 392 -23.72 -5.56 16.05
CA PRO A 392 -22.35 -5.58 16.55
C PRO A 392 -21.49 -6.62 15.82
N VAL A 393 -20.16 -6.42 15.84
CA VAL A 393 -19.19 -7.34 15.19
C VAL A 393 -19.31 -8.78 15.71
N ALA A 394 -19.63 -8.98 17.00
CA ALA A 394 -19.86 -10.31 17.57
C ALA A 394 -21.00 -11.10 16.89
N GLU A 395 -21.98 -10.41 16.30
CA GLU A 395 -23.09 -11.00 15.54
C GLU A 395 -22.74 -11.27 14.06
N LEU A 396 -21.57 -10.77 13.61
CA LEU A 396 -21.00 -10.93 12.27
C LEU A 396 -19.93 -12.04 12.22
N ARG A 397 -19.67 -12.75 13.32
CA ARG A 397 -18.70 -13.86 13.33
C ARG A 397 -19.02 -14.88 12.24
N TYR A 398 -17.97 -15.34 11.55
CA TYR A 398 -18.01 -16.28 10.43
C TYR A 398 -18.67 -15.78 9.14
N THR A 399 -19.08 -14.51 9.04
CA THR A 399 -19.61 -13.93 7.79
C THR A 399 -18.61 -13.96 6.63
N ALA A 400 -17.31 -13.85 6.92
CA ALA A 400 -16.24 -13.94 5.92
C ALA A 400 -16.28 -15.24 5.09
N TYR A 401 -16.75 -16.36 5.65
CA TYR A 401 -16.87 -17.64 4.96
C TYR A 401 -17.97 -17.65 3.88
N LEU A 402 -18.87 -16.66 3.87
CA LEU A 402 -19.87 -16.53 2.80
C LEU A 402 -19.22 -16.22 1.45
N ARG A 403 -18.05 -15.56 1.43
CA ARG A 403 -17.28 -15.37 0.21
C ARG A 403 -16.70 -16.67 -0.32
N SER A 404 -16.26 -17.57 0.57
CA SER A 404 -15.82 -18.92 0.18
C SER A 404 -16.98 -19.72 -0.43
N ALA A 405 -18.18 -19.64 0.15
CA ALA A 405 -19.37 -20.26 -0.44
C ALA A 405 -19.68 -19.71 -1.85
N LEU A 406 -19.62 -18.38 -2.05
CA LEU A 406 -19.82 -17.80 -3.38
C LEU A 406 -18.75 -18.22 -4.40
N THR A 407 -17.51 -18.42 -3.94
CA THR A 407 -16.42 -18.94 -4.77
C THR A 407 -16.72 -20.36 -5.26
N GLU A 408 -17.21 -21.23 -4.37
CA GLU A 408 -17.64 -22.58 -4.76
C GLU A 408 -18.85 -22.56 -5.71
N MET A 409 -19.77 -21.61 -5.53
CA MET A 409 -20.89 -21.43 -6.46
C MET A 409 -20.43 -21.02 -7.87
N ASN A 410 -19.45 -20.10 -7.97
CA ASN A 410 -18.80 -19.75 -9.23
C ASN A 410 -18.14 -20.97 -9.90
N ASN A 411 -17.66 -21.93 -9.10
CA ASN A 411 -17.11 -23.21 -9.57
C ASN A 411 -18.19 -24.25 -9.94
N GLY A 412 -19.46 -23.87 -9.95
CA GLY A 412 -20.60 -24.69 -10.39
C GLY A 412 -21.34 -25.43 -9.27
N MET A 413 -21.05 -25.12 -8.00
CA MET A 413 -21.77 -25.70 -6.85
C MET A 413 -23.12 -25.00 -6.60
N ASP A 414 -24.12 -25.74 -6.11
CA ASP A 414 -25.36 -25.11 -5.63
C ASP A 414 -25.18 -24.45 -4.26
N ALA A 415 -26.02 -23.46 -3.93
CA ALA A 415 -25.90 -22.66 -2.72
C ALA A 415 -25.88 -23.48 -1.42
N LEU A 416 -26.71 -24.54 -1.33
CA LEU A 416 -26.77 -25.39 -0.15
C LEU A 416 -25.46 -26.16 0.03
N SER A 417 -24.99 -26.80 -1.02
CA SER A 417 -23.72 -27.54 -1.00
C SER A 417 -22.53 -26.61 -0.72
N ALA A 418 -22.56 -25.39 -1.26
CA ALA A 418 -21.52 -24.38 -1.04
C ALA A 418 -21.48 -23.90 0.42
N LEU A 419 -22.64 -23.62 1.01
CA LEU A 419 -22.75 -23.28 2.44
C LEU A 419 -22.30 -24.43 3.34
N GLN A 420 -22.64 -25.68 3.01
CA GLN A 420 -22.16 -26.85 3.76
C GLN A 420 -20.64 -27.01 3.68
N THR A 421 -20.05 -26.73 2.52
CA THR A 421 -18.59 -26.76 2.32
C THR A 421 -17.91 -25.66 3.12
N ALA A 422 -18.44 -24.43 3.07
CA ALA A 422 -17.95 -23.32 3.87
C ALA A 422 -18.08 -23.56 5.38
N GLU A 423 -19.18 -24.17 5.85
CA GLU A 423 -19.37 -24.54 7.25
C GLU A 423 -18.32 -25.58 7.69
N ALA A 424 -18.10 -26.61 6.87
CA ALA A 424 -17.08 -27.62 7.15
C ALA A 424 -15.67 -27.01 7.22
N GLN A 425 -15.36 -26.04 6.36
CA GLN A 425 -14.11 -25.29 6.39
C GLN A 425 -13.99 -24.46 7.68
N ALA A 426 -15.01 -23.67 8.03
CA ALA A 426 -15.02 -22.87 9.25
C ALA A 426 -14.85 -23.74 10.51
N VAL A 427 -15.49 -24.91 10.55
CA VAL A 427 -15.32 -25.88 11.64
C VAL A 427 -13.89 -26.44 11.68
N ALA A 428 -13.28 -26.72 10.53
CA ALA A 428 -11.89 -27.18 10.47
C ALA A 428 -10.92 -26.08 10.96
N ASP A 429 -11.14 -24.84 10.56
CA ASP A 429 -10.32 -23.69 10.95
C ASP A 429 -10.40 -23.41 12.45
N VAL A 430 -11.61 -23.46 13.03
CA VAL A 430 -11.82 -23.40 14.48
C VAL A 430 -11.07 -24.52 15.22
N GLN A 431 -10.99 -25.72 14.64
CA GLN A 431 -10.21 -26.83 15.21
C GLN A 431 -8.71 -26.60 15.10
N THR A 432 -8.22 -26.08 13.97
CA THR A 432 -6.82 -25.68 13.77
C THR A 432 -6.40 -24.63 14.79
N ALA A 433 -7.18 -23.56 14.91
CA ALA A 433 -6.94 -22.51 15.90
C ALA A 433 -6.94 -23.05 17.33
N SER A 434 -7.94 -23.85 17.69
CA SER A 434 -8.01 -24.47 19.03
C SER A 434 -6.81 -25.38 19.33
N ALA A 435 -6.23 -26.02 18.31
CA ALA A 435 -5.06 -26.88 18.47
C ALA A 435 -3.76 -26.09 18.73
N ARG A 436 -3.71 -24.81 18.33
CA ARG A 436 -2.57 -23.92 18.62
C ARG A 436 -2.55 -23.41 20.07
N TYR A 437 -3.69 -23.42 20.74
CA TYR A 437 -3.79 -22.92 22.11
C TYR A 437 -2.76 -23.57 23.04
N GLY A 438 -1.86 -22.75 23.60
CA GLY A 438 -0.81 -23.18 24.51
C GLY A 438 0.36 -23.95 23.89
N MET A 439 0.44 -24.05 22.56
CA MET A 439 1.57 -24.65 21.84
C MET A 439 2.73 -23.67 21.62
N VAL A 440 2.43 -22.37 21.59
CA VAL A 440 3.37 -21.29 21.32
C VAL A 440 3.68 -20.52 22.60
N TYR A 441 4.95 -20.15 22.78
CA TYR A 441 5.35 -19.21 23.81
C TYR A 441 5.30 -17.79 23.25
N LEU A 442 4.25 -17.04 23.59
CA LEU A 442 4.12 -15.64 23.22
C LEU A 442 4.92 -14.78 24.20
N ALA A 443 5.74 -13.89 23.68
CA ALA A 443 6.46 -12.90 24.46
C ALA A 443 6.72 -11.65 23.63
N VAL A 444 6.15 -10.53 24.07
CA VAL A 444 6.41 -9.23 23.46
C VAL A 444 7.89 -8.90 23.65
N THR A 445 8.59 -8.68 22.53
CA THR A 445 10.00 -8.29 22.55
C THR A 445 10.09 -6.81 22.16
N PRO A 446 10.39 -5.89 23.10
CA PRO A 446 10.55 -4.48 22.76
C PRO A 446 11.63 -4.30 21.69
N PRO A 447 11.49 -3.34 20.76
CA PRO A 447 12.53 -3.02 19.80
C PRO A 447 13.84 -2.74 20.55
N ALA A 448 14.95 -3.18 19.97
CA ALA A 448 16.26 -3.07 20.60
C ALA A 448 16.52 -1.62 21.05
N SER A 449 16.69 -1.42 22.35
CA SER A 449 17.02 -0.10 22.91
C SER A 449 18.27 0.46 22.22
N SER A 450 18.34 1.79 22.02
CA SER A 450 19.52 2.44 21.46
C SER A 450 20.81 1.90 22.13
N PRO A 451 21.78 1.41 21.36
CA PRO A 451 22.92 0.67 21.89
C PRO A 451 23.77 1.52 22.84
N THR A 452 24.29 0.89 23.89
CA THR A 452 25.21 1.54 24.82
C THR A 452 26.59 1.71 24.18
N LEU A 453 26.89 2.91 23.69
CA LEU A 453 28.17 3.26 23.06
C LEU A 453 29.32 3.31 24.10
N GLN A 454 30.52 2.85 23.72
CA GLN A 454 31.73 3.11 24.48
C GLN A 454 32.20 4.56 24.33
N ALA A 455 33.08 5.01 25.22
CA ALA A 455 33.58 6.39 25.20
C ALA A 455 34.37 6.69 23.91
N GLY A 456 33.80 7.52 23.04
CA GLY A 456 34.39 7.92 21.76
C GLY A 456 33.77 7.24 20.53
N GLU A 457 32.86 6.29 20.72
CA GLU A 457 32.08 5.68 19.63
C GLU A 457 30.90 6.58 19.23
N ILE A 458 30.53 6.51 17.95
CA ILE A 458 29.34 7.15 17.39
C ILE A 458 28.28 6.11 17.04
N ALA A 459 27.01 6.50 17.09
CA ALA A 459 25.91 5.77 16.47
C ALA A 459 25.55 6.46 15.14
N LEU A 460 25.24 5.66 14.12
CA LEU A 460 24.62 6.13 12.89
C LEU A 460 23.14 5.77 12.92
N THR A 461 22.29 6.68 12.42
CA THR A 461 20.87 6.39 12.20
C THR A 461 20.60 6.42 10.71
N CYS A 462 20.18 5.30 10.13
CA CYS A 462 19.90 5.22 8.69
C CYS A 462 18.53 4.58 8.41
N ALA A 463 17.99 4.82 7.22
CA ALA A 463 16.71 4.27 6.81
C ALA A 463 16.78 3.49 5.49
N VAL A 464 15.91 2.50 5.32
CA VAL A 464 15.62 1.85 4.03
C VAL A 464 14.18 2.11 3.67
N ASN A 465 13.95 2.73 2.52
CA ASN A 465 12.61 2.92 2.00
C ASN A 465 12.12 1.62 1.34
N LEU A 466 11.04 1.05 1.87
CA LEU A 466 10.47 -0.22 1.41
C LEU A 466 9.45 -0.05 0.26
N GLY A 467 9.30 1.15 -0.28
CA GLY A 467 8.27 1.49 -1.25
C GLY A 467 6.86 1.40 -0.66
N VAL A 468 5.85 1.55 -1.52
CA VAL A 468 4.42 1.43 -1.14
C VAL A 468 4.04 -0.03 -0.83
N GLY A 469 4.79 -1.02 -1.34
CA GLY A 469 4.43 -2.45 -1.24
C GLY A 469 5.32 -3.33 -0.36
N GLY A 470 6.47 -2.86 0.14
CA GLY A 470 7.37 -3.68 0.96
C GLY A 470 6.86 -4.03 2.37
N ARG A 471 5.61 -3.68 2.71
CA ARG A 471 4.95 -4.05 3.97
C ARG A 471 3.55 -4.68 3.80
N LEU A 472 3.24 -5.22 2.62
CA LEU A 472 1.97 -5.93 2.40
C LEU A 472 1.83 -7.25 3.20
N GLY A 473 2.86 -7.61 3.98
CA GLY A 473 2.85 -8.72 4.95
C GLY A 473 2.92 -8.30 6.43
N GLY A 474 2.68 -7.03 6.79
CA GLY A 474 2.70 -6.59 8.20
C GLY A 474 4.09 -6.55 8.85
N GLN A 475 5.17 -6.65 8.09
CA GLN A 475 6.50 -6.73 8.66
C GLN A 475 7.02 -5.36 9.11
N ALA A 476 7.24 -5.22 10.41
CA ALA A 476 8.04 -4.12 10.97
C ALA A 476 9.52 -4.21 10.57
N GLU A 477 9.95 -5.39 10.09
CA GLU A 477 11.32 -5.77 9.79
C GLU A 477 11.68 -5.51 8.31
N LEU A 478 12.97 -5.29 8.05
CA LEU A 478 13.48 -5.17 6.69
C LEU A 478 13.48 -6.55 6.02
N PRO A 479 13.17 -6.65 4.71
CA PRO A 479 13.41 -7.88 3.96
C PRO A 479 14.88 -8.32 4.16
N SER A 480 15.11 -9.60 4.45
CA SER A 480 16.46 -10.11 4.77
C SER A 480 17.07 -9.49 6.04
N GLN A 481 16.27 -9.34 7.10
CA GLN A 481 16.71 -8.78 8.39
C GLN A 481 17.99 -9.45 8.91
N ALA A 482 18.12 -10.78 8.79
CA ALA A 482 19.32 -11.51 9.23
C ALA A 482 20.58 -11.09 8.46
N GLU A 483 20.48 -10.85 7.15
CA GLU A 483 21.59 -10.33 6.35
C GLU A 483 21.92 -8.87 6.68
N TRP A 484 20.93 -8.04 6.97
CA TRP A 484 21.13 -6.67 7.44
C TRP A 484 21.82 -6.62 8.80
N ASP A 485 21.35 -7.41 9.76
CA ASP A 485 21.92 -7.51 11.11
C ASP A 485 23.38 -8.00 11.06
N GLN A 486 23.65 -8.99 10.20
CA GLN A 486 25.00 -9.50 9.99
C GLN A 486 25.91 -8.44 9.36
N LEU A 487 25.44 -7.71 8.34
CA LEU A 487 26.21 -6.61 7.74
C LEU A 487 26.52 -5.53 8.78
N ILE A 488 25.54 -5.13 9.59
CA ILE A 488 25.72 -4.11 10.63
C ILE A 488 26.73 -4.59 11.68
N ALA A 489 26.62 -5.84 12.14
CA ALA A 489 27.56 -6.42 13.10
C ALA A 489 28.99 -6.45 12.57
N ASP A 490 29.18 -6.85 11.31
CA ASP A 490 30.49 -6.89 10.66
C ASP A 490 31.05 -5.48 10.44
N PHE A 491 30.21 -4.53 10.04
CA PHE A 491 30.60 -3.12 9.87
C PHE A 491 31.05 -2.50 11.19
N VAL A 492 30.26 -2.64 12.25
CA VAL A 492 30.59 -2.12 13.59
C VAL A 492 31.86 -2.77 14.15
N ALA A 493 32.09 -4.06 13.89
CA ALA A 493 33.30 -4.73 14.34
C ALA A 493 34.58 -4.26 13.62
N LEU A 494 34.45 -3.71 12.41
CA LEU A 494 35.57 -3.30 11.56
C LEU A 494 35.80 -1.78 11.52
N ASP A 495 34.76 -0.96 11.69
CA ASP A 495 34.90 0.50 11.67
C ASP A 495 35.54 0.99 12.98
N PRO A 496 36.56 1.85 12.92
CA PRO A 496 37.29 2.29 14.11
C PRO A 496 36.52 3.28 15.00
N ASN A 497 35.40 3.85 14.53
CA ASN A 497 34.67 4.91 15.22
C ASN A 497 33.18 4.60 15.45
N VAL A 498 32.56 3.79 14.59
CA VAL A 498 31.13 3.47 14.69
C VAL A 498 30.90 2.33 15.68
N GLY A 499 30.24 2.61 16.80
CA GLY A 499 29.85 1.60 17.79
C GLY A 499 28.45 1.02 17.55
N ALA A 500 27.67 1.65 16.65
CA ALA A 500 26.32 1.21 16.33
C ALA A 500 25.81 1.77 15.00
N VAL A 501 24.97 0.99 14.32
CA VAL A 501 24.09 1.47 13.25
C VAL A 501 22.66 1.09 13.62
N VAL A 502 21.80 2.08 13.75
CA VAL A 502 20.35 1.92 13.88
C VAL A 502 19.78 2.03 12.48
N LEU A 503 19.26 0.93 11.95
CA LEU A 503 18.67 0.87 10.62
C LEU A 503 17.15 0.71 10.75
N GLU A 504 16.40 1.67 10.22
CA GLU A 504 14.94 1.70 10.27
C GLU A 504 14.33 1.51 8.87
N SER A 505 13.09 1.05 8.81
CA SER A 505 12.31 1.10 7.57
C SER A 505 11.55 2.42 7.49
N THR A 506 11.42 3.00 6.29
CA THR A 506 10.59 4.18 6.05
C THR A 506 9.74 4.01 4.79
N THR A 507 8.71 4.85 4.64
CA THR A 507 7.95 5.00 3.40
C THR A 507 8.08 6.40 2.81
N SER A 508 8.71 7.33 3.55
CA SER A 508 8.91 8.70 3.09
C SER A 508 9.85 8.73 1.89
N THR A 509 9.43 9.44 0.84
CA THR A 509 10.27 9.78 -0.32
C THR A 509 10.69 11.24 -0.30
N ASP A 510 10.29 12.01 0.72
CA ASP A 510 10.63 13.42 0.87
C ASP A 510 12.06 13.58 1.41
N LEU A 511 12.92 14.16 0.58
CA LEU A 511 14.35 14.26 0.90
C LEU A 511 14.65 15.14 2.12
N ALA A 512 13.85 16.17 2.37
CA ALA A 512 14.07 17.06 3.53
C ALA A 512 13.78 16.30 4.84
N THR A 513 12.64 15.61 4.90
CA THR A 513 12.23 14.78 6.03
C THR A 513 13.24 13.67 6.30
N LEU A 514 13.68 12.96 5.24
CA LEU A 514 14.66 11.90 5.37
C LEU A 514 16.02 12.43 5.87
N ALA A 515 16.45 13.58 5.35
CA ALA A 515 17.71 14.19 5.75
C ALA A 515 17.67 14.74 7.19
N GLU A 516 16.54 15.27 7.65
CA GLU A 516 16.39 15.75 9.02
C GLU A 516 16.40 14.61 10.04
N SER A 517 15.86 13.43 9.68
CA SER A 517 15.71 12.29 10.59
C SER A 517 16.87 11.30 10.58
N TYR A 518 17.60 11.16 9.47
CA TYR A 518 18.59 10.11 9.29
C TYR A 518 19.96 10.67 8.84
N ASP A 519 21.06 10.03 9.24
CA ASP A 519 22.41 10.29 8.70
C ASP A 519 22.55 9.79 7.25
N CYS A 520 21.87 8.68 6.93
CA CYS A 520 21.84 8.11 5.59
C CYS A 520 20.52 7.40 5.29
N PHE A 521 20.16 7.27 4.02
CA PHE A 521 18.96 6.52 3.65
C PHE A 521 19.07 5.90 2.27
N ILE A 522 18.33 4.80 2.07
CA ILE A 522 18.29 4.03 0.84
C ILE A 522 16.92 4.19 0.22
N LEU A 523 16.86 4.60 -1.04
CA LEU A 523 15.62 4.65 -1.81
C LEU A 523 15.62 3.55 -2.89
N PRO A 524 14.46 2.97 -3.20
CA PRO A 524 14.34 1.99 -4.26
C PRO A 524 14.56 2.60 -5.66
N THR A 525 14.51 3.93 -5.77
CA THR A 525 14.56 4.69 -7.04
C THR A 525 15.57 5.83 -7.02
N ASN A 526 15.86 6.40 -8.20
CA ASN A 526 16.74 7.56 -8.36
C ASN A 526 15.96 8.89 -8.29
N VAL A 527 16.28 9.75 -7.32
CA VAL A 527 15.63 11.07 -7.16
C VAL A 527 16.53 12.26 -7.49
N VAL A 528 17.71 12.04 -8.07
CA VAL A 528 18.72 13.09 -8.30
C VAL A 528 18.29 14.11 -9.35
N GLN A 529 17.60 13.67 -10.39
CA GLN A 529 17.13 14.57 -11.44
C GLN A 529 15.97 15.42 -10.90
N GLY A 530 15.89 16.70 -11.27
CA GLY A 530 14.75 17.62 -11.03
C GLY A 530 14.17 17.76 -9.61
N THR A 531 14.95 17.47 -8.57
CA THR A 531 14.58 17.67 -7.16
C THR A 531 15.53 18.64 -6.48
N ASP A 532 15.09 19.28 -5.38
CA ASP A 532 15.97 20.12 -4.56
C ASP A 532 16.95 19.22 -3.79
N LEU A 533 18.21 19.22 -4.23
CA LEU A 533 19.28 18.39 -3.64
C LEU A 533 19.97 19.04 -2.44
N SER A 534 19.52 20.22 -1.99
CA SER A 534 20.09 20.89 -0.81
C SER A 534 20.07 20.06 0.49
N PRO A 535 19.12 19.11 0.72
CA PRO A 535 19.17 18.23 1.88
C PRO A 535 20.21 17.09 1.78
N ILE A 536 20.83 16.89 0.61
CA ILE A 536 21.71 15.76 0.32
C ILE A 536 23.16 16.21 0.24
N LEU A 537 24.07 15.35 0.70
CA LEU A 537 25.50 15.60 0.62
C LEU A 537 26.04 15.26 -0.79
N ASN A 538 26.85 16.15 -1.36
CA ASN A 538 27.67 15.84 -2.53
C ASN A 538 28.71 14.77 -2.17
N LEU A 539 28.67 13.62 -2.85
CA LEU A 539 29.53 12.46 -2.58
C LEU A 539 30.89 12.51 -3.27
N ASP A 540 31.14 13.42 -4.23
CA ASP A 540 32.42 13.43 -4.95
C ASP A 540 33.67 13.46 -4.05
N PRO A 541 33.74 14.27 -2.96
CA PRO A 541 34.89 14.25 -2.06
C PRO A 541 35.10 12.89 -1.37
N LEU A 542 34.00 12.18 -1.08
CA LEU A 542 34.03 10.88 -0.41
C LEU A 542 34.41 9.78 -1.40
N LEU A 543 33.82 9.77 -2.59
CA LEU A 543 34.15 8.84 -3.67
C LEU A 543 35.60 8.99 -4.14
N ASP A 544 36.11 10.22 -4.27
CA ASP A 544 37.47 10.48 -4.76
C ASP A 544 38.55 10.08 -3.73
N THR A 545 38.20 9.99 -2.45
CA THR A 545 39.11 9.57 -1.38
C THR A 545 38.95 8.10 -0.99
N ASP A 546 37.94 7.41 -1.49
CA ASP A 546 37.68 6.01 -1.26
C ASP A 546 38.50 5.12 -2.23
N PRO A 547 39.58 4.45 -1.78
CA PRO A 547 40.38 3.59 -2.65
C PRO A 547 39.64 2.30 -3.05
N THR A 548 38.48 2.04 -2.46
CA THR A 548 37.67 0.84 -2.68
C THR A 548 36.44 1.11 -3.56
N PHE A 549 36.32 2.31 -4.11
CA PHE A 549 35.34 2.67 -5.13
C PHE A 549 36.03 2.99 -6.47
N ASP A 550 35.77 2.20 -7.50
CA ASP A 550 36.22 2.50 -8.87
C ASP A 550 35.01 2.94 -9.70
N ARG A 551 35.05 4.19 -10.19
CA ARG A 551 34.00 4.75 -11.06
C ARG A 551 33.82 3.92 -12.34
N ASN A 552 34.86 3.22 -12.82
CA ASN A 552 34.79 2.36 -14.00
C ASN A 552 34.19 0.97 -13.72
N ASP A 553 34.05 0.60 -12.45
CA ASP A 553 33.39 -0.63 -12.03
C ASP A 553 31.86 -0.44 -11.93
N VAL A 554 31.35 0.79 -12.08
CA VAL A 554 29.90 1.04 -12.12
C VAL A 554 29.36 0.73 -13.52
N ILE A 555 28.27 -0.03 -13.58
CA ILE A 555 27.71 -0.55 -14.83
C ILE A 555 26.99 0.54 -15.63
N GLY A 556 27.24 0.56 -16.94
CA GLY A 556 26.52 1.42 -17.89
C GLY A 556 26.62 2.92 -17.58
N ASN A 557 25.52 3.64 -17.80
CA ASN A 557 25.40 5.06 -17.47
C ASN A 557 24.85 5.31 -16.05
N THR A 558 24.73 4.27 -15.20
CA THR A 558 24.09 4.34 -13.87
C THR A 558 24.66 5.48 -13.02
N LEU A 559 25.99 5.61 -12.93
CA LEU A 559 26.60 6.68 -12.14
C LEU A 559 26.30 8.08 -12.70
N ALA A 560 26.24 8.22 -14.03
CA ALA A 560 25.93 9.50 -14.67
C ALA A 560 24.47 9.93 -14.41
N GLN A 561 23.54 8.97 -14.27
CA GLN A 561 22.16 9.27 -13.89
C GLN A 561 22.02 9.82 -12.47
N LEU A 562 22.99 9.52 -11.60
CA LEU A 562 23.09 10.03 -10.23
C LEU A 562 23.88 11.34 -10.12
N GLN A 563 24.13 12.00 -11.26
CA GLN A 563 24.81 13.29 -11.32
C GLN A 563 23.86 14.43 -11.72
N SER A 564 24.04 15.56 -11.05
CA SER A 564 23.42 16.85 -11.37
C SER A 564 24.43 17.97 -11.11
N ASP A 565 24.49 18.98 -11.97
CA ASP A 565 25.50 20.05 -11.95
C ASP A 565 26.95 19.53 -11.89
N ASN A 566 27.22 18.42 -12.59
CA ASN A 566 28.52 17.74 -12.61
C ASN A 566 29.01 17.34 -11.20
N ARG A 567 28.07 17.01 -10.31
CA ARG A 567 28.31 16.46 -8.96
C ARG A 567 27.56 15.16 -8.78
N THR A 568 28.14 14.23 -8.03
CA THR A 568 27.51 12.94 -7.69
C THR A 568 26.75 13.05 -6.38
N TRP A 569 25.45 12.73 -6.38
CA TRP A 569 24.57 12.95 -5.21
C TRP A 569 24.11 11.67 -4.50
N ALA A 570 24.30 10.51 -5.14
CA ALA A 570 23.90 9.23 -4.58
C ALA A 570 24.88 8.12 -4.96
N LEU A 571 24.93 7.07 -4.15
CA LEU A 571 25.67 5.85 -4.42
C LEU A 571 24.74 4.83 -5.10
N PRO A 572 25.11 4.27 -6.27
CA PRO A 572 24.32 3.22 -6.89
C PRO A 572 24.53 1.89 -6.14
N LEU A 573 23.44 1.29 -5.66
CA LEU A 573 23.47 0.05 -4.88
C LEU A 573 23.08 -1.16 -5.75
N ALA A 574 21.96 -1.06 -6.46
CA ALA A 574 21.47 -2.09 -7.37
C ALA A 574 20.76 -1.46 -8.57
N ILE A 575 20.73 -2.19 -9.69
CA ILE A 575 20.01 -1.90 -10.92
C ILE A 575 18.83 -2.87 -10.99
N GLN A 576 17.63 -2.34 -11.23
CA GLN A 576 16.39 -3.10 -11.27
C GLN A 576 15.84 -3.09 -12.71
N PRO A 577 16.33 -3.96 -13.60
CA PRO A 577 15.88 -4.01 -14.98
C PRO A 577 14.45 -4.54 -15.10
N GLN A 578 13.69 -3.95 -16.02
CA GLN A 578 12.45 -4.53 -16.53
C GLN A 578 12.76 -5.60 -17.58
N MET A 579 12.22 -6.79 -17.37
CA MET A 579 12.48 -8.02 -18.13
C MET A 579 11.18 -8.64 -18.62
N LEU A 580 11.27 -9.62 -19.51
CA LEU A 580 10.16 -10.51 -19.84
C LEU A 580 10.22 -11.77 -18.97
N GLN A 581 9.05 -12.34 -18.69
CA GLN A 581 8.90 -13.69 -18.15
C GLN A 581 7.99 -14.51 -19.04
N TYR A 582 8.27 -15.80 -19.17
CA TYR A 582 7.44 -16.72 -19.94
C TYR A 582 7.12 -17.99 -19.16
N ASP A 583 5.97 -18.59 -19.50
CA ASP A 583 5.55 -19.90 -19.00
C ASP A 583 6.13 -21.00 -19.91
N PRO A 584 7.11 -21.79 -19.44
CA PRO A 584 7.75 -22.81 -20.26
C PRO A 584 6.78 -23.92 -20.70
N GLU A 585 5.72 -24.19 -19.94
CA GLU A 585 4.73 -25.20 -20.29
C GLU A 585 3.84 -24.73 -21.44
N LYS A 586 3.39 -23.47 -21.41
CA LYS A 586 2.62 -22.87 -22.52
C LYS A 586 3.42 -22.77 -23.79
N LEU A 587 4.70 -22.36 -23.71
CA LEU A 587 5.60 -22.35 -24.87
C LEU A 587 5.77 -23.76 -25.45
N ALA A 588 6.04 -24.75 -24.60
CA ALA A 588 6.21 -26.14 -25.02
C ALA A 588 4.94 -26.71 -25.66
N TRP A 589 3.76 -26.39 -25.11
CA TRP A 589 2.47 -26.83 -25.64
C TRP A 589 2.18 -26.20 -27.01
N ALA A 590 2.49 -24.91 -27.16
CA ALA A 590 2.36 -24.21 -28.43
C ALA A 590 3.46 -24.56 -29.46
N GLY A 591 4.46 -25.36 -29.08
CA GLY A 591 5.60 -25.72 -29.92
C GLY A 591 6.58 -24.57 -30.15
N VAL A 592 6.54 -23.54 -29.31
CA VAL A 592 7.44 -22.38 -29.34
C VAL A 592 8.77 -22.79 -28.69
N PRO A 593 9.92 -22.63 -29.38
CA PRO A 593 11.23 -22.89 -28.79
C PRO A 593 11.54 -21.93 -27.64
N GLU A 594 12.16 -22.43 -26.58
CA GLU A 594 12.59 -21.58 -25.48
C GLU A 594 13.69 -20.58 -25.89
N PRO A 595 13.66 -19.35 -25.36
CA PRO A 595 14.57 -18.26 -25.70
C PRO A 595 15.89 -18.31 -24.93
N VAL A 596 16.65 -19.38 -25.07
CA VAL A 596 17.88 -19.65 -24.30
C VAL A 596 18.98 -18.58 -24.53
N ASN A 597 18.87 -17.72 -25.55
CA ASN A 597 19.76 -16.57 -25.79
C ASN A 597 19.00 -15.25 -25.98
N GLY A 598 17.82 -15.12 -25.38
CA GLY A 598 16.89 -14.05 -25.68
C GLY A 598 16.19 -14.23 -27.03
N TRP A 599 15.38 -13.24 -27.39
CA TRP A 599 14.56 -13.27 -28.59
C TRP A 599 15.13 -12.30 -29.64
N THR A 600 14.97 -12.64 -30.91
CA THR A 600 14.97 -11.63 -31.99
C THR A 600 13.55 -11.10 -32.17
N THR A 601 13.39 -9.92 -32.78
CA THR A 601 12.06 -9.38 -33.12
C THR A 601 11.22 -10.37 -33.95
N ASP A 602 11.82 -11.04 -34.93
CA ASP A 602 11.13 -12.00 -35.80
C ASP A 602 10.65 -13.21 -35.00
N THR A 603 11.54 -13.82 -34.20
CA THR A 603 11.17 -14.95 -33.34
C THR A 603 10.14 -14.57 -32.28
N PHE A 604 10.07 -13.29 -31.90
CA PHE A 604 9.05 -12.77 -30.97
C PHE A 604 7.69 -12.70 -31.59
N ALA A 605 7.58 -12.08 -32.76
CA ALA A 605 6.33 -12.08 -33.51
C ALA A 605 5.85 -13.52 -33.82
N ASP A 606 6.74 -14.40 -34.28
CA ASP A 606 6.40 -15.80 -34.58
C ASP A 606 5.86 -16.55 -33.36
N ALA A 607 6.46 -16.34 -32.19
CA ALA A 607 6.03 -16.97 -30.95
C ALA A 607 4.66 -16.43 -30.49
N LEU A 608 4.41 -15.12 -30.56
CA LEU A 608 3.08 -14.56 -30.26
C LEU A 608 2.01 -15.16 -31.17
N GLN A 609 2.29 -15.29 -32.48
CA GLN A 609 1.36 -15.89 -33.43
C GLN A 609 1.05 -17.35 -33.12
N MET A 610 2.09 -18.13 -32.79
CA MET A 610 1.90 -19.52 -32.38
C MET A 610 1.06 -19.59 -31.11
N LEU A 611 1.40 -18.82 -30.07
CA LEU A 611 0.67 -18.82 -28.80
C LEU A 611 -0.80 -18.45 -28.97
N GLN A 612 -1.14 -17.42 -29.76
CA GLN A 612 -2.53 -17.00 -30.00
C GLN A 612 -3.34 -18.09 -30.70
N TYR A 613 -2.71 -18.88 -31.58
CA TYR A 613 -3.39 -20.01 -32.22
C TYR A 613 -3.81 -21.10 -31.21
N TYR A 614 -3.04 -21.29 -30.14
CA TYR A 614 -3.32 -22.29 -29.10
C TYR A 614 -4.23 -21.76 -27.99
N ASP A 615 -4.19 -20.47 -27.72
CA ASP A 615 -5.04 -19.78 -26.74
C ASP A 615 -5.64 -18.52 -27.38
N PRO A 616 -6.72 -18.66 -28.18
CA PRO A 616 -7.29 -17.56 -28.95
C PRO A 616 -8.08 -16.56 -28.10
N ASP A 617 -8.42 -16.93 -26.86
CA ASP A 617 -9.24 -16.12 -25.97
C ASP A 617 -8.38 -15.14 -25.13
N ASN A 618 -7.05 -15.30 -25.13
CA ASN A 618 -6.12 -14.50 -24.35
C ASN A 618 -5.00 -13.93 -25.21
N ALA A 619 -4.59 -12.69 -24.93
CA ALA A 619 -3.40 -12.13 -25.56
C ALA A 619 -2.14 -12.91 -25.11
N PRO A 620 -1.28 -13.39 -26.02
CA PRO A 620 -0.05 -14.10 -25.69
C PRO A 620 0.91 -13.30 -24.80
N PHE A 621 1.03 -11.99 -25.02
CA PHE A 621 1.81 -11.09 -24.19
C PHE A 621 0.89 -10.17 -23.38
N ALA A 622 0.86 -10.38 -22.07
CA ALA A 622 0.08 -9.61 -21.12
C ALA A 622 1.03 -8.81 -20.19
N PRO A 623 1.46 -7.59 -20.60
CA PRO A 623 2.36 -6.76 -19.80
C PRO A 623 1.66 -6.27 -18.52
N ASN A 624 2.43 -6.17 -17.43
CA ASN A 624 2.02 -5.63 -16.13
C ASN A 624 2.66 -4.26 -15.81
N ASP A 625 3.13 -3.56 -16.85
CA ASP A 625 3.79 -2.26 -16.77
C ASP A 625 2.85 -1.13 -17.22
N PRO A 626 2.32 -0.30 -16.30
CA PRO A 626 1.43 0.79 -16.65
C PRO A 626 2.16 1.96 -17.34
N SER A 627 3.49 1.98 -17.37
CA SER A 627 4.26 3.10 -17.93
C SER A 627 4.24 3.19 -19.45
N GLY A 628 3.89 2.10 -20.14
CA GLY A 628 4.09 1.97 -21.58
C GLY A 628 5.55 1.80 -22.00
N ALA A 629 6.51 1.68 -21.07
CA ALA A 629 7.92 1.47 -21.40
C ALA A 629 8.14 0.15 -22.17
N TYR A 630 7.32 -0.88 -21.91
CA TYR A 630 7.30 -2.11 -22.70
C TYR A 630 7.08 -1.86 -24.20
N ILE A 631 6.18 -0.94 -24.57
CA ILE A 631 5.92 -0.59 -25.99
C ILE A 631 7.10 0.18 -26.56
N LEU A 632 7.65 1.16 -25.84
CA LEU A 632 8.80 1.93 -26.31
C LEU A 632 10.04 1.04 -26.51
N MET A 633 10.29 0.09 -25.60
CA MET A 633 11.35 -0.91 -25.76
C MET A 633 11.12 -1.80 -26.97
N LEU A 634 9.88 -2.24 -27.23
CA LEU A 634 9.58 -2.99 -28.44
C LEU A 634 9.81 -2.13 -29.70
N ILE A 635 9.34 -0.87 -29.74
CA ILE A 635 9.57 0.03 -30.88
C ILE A 635 11.07 0.20 -31.12
N GLY A 636 11.85 0.38 -30.05
CA GLY A 636 13.32 0.40 -30.08
C GLY A 636 13.93 -0.85 -30.69
N ALA A 637 13.46 -2.04 -30.26
CA ALA A 637 13.90 -3.31 -30.80
C ALA A 637 13.58 -3.46 -32.29
N TYR A 638 12.44 -2.95 -32.76
CA TYR A 638 12.08 -2.93 -34.18
C TYR A 638 12.80 -1.81 -34.97
N GLY A 639 13.62 -0.99 -34.31
CA GLY A 639 14.53 -0.02 -34.91
C GLY A 639 14.01 1.42 -34.96
N GLY A 640 12.88 1.72 -34.31
CA GLY A 640 12.34 3.06 -34.17
C GLY A 640 12.82 3.75 -32.89
N LEU A 641 12.91 5.07 -32.89
CA LEU A 641 13.26 5.83 -31.69
C LEU A 641 12.43 7.11 -31.64
N PRO A 642 11.15 7.03 -31.25
CA PRO A 642 10.27 8.21 -31.21
C PRO A 642 10.76 9.26 -30.20
N LEU A 643 11.34 8.80 -29.09
CA LEU A 643 11.94 9.63 -28.05
C LEU A 643 13.37 9.16 -27.77
N ASP A 644 14.36 10.04 -27.95
CA ASP A 644 15.77 9.75 -27.63
C ASP A 644 16.21 10.43 -26.32
N PHE A 645 16.11 9.67 -25.23
CA PHE A 645 16.43 10.10 -23.87
C PHE A 645 17.92 10.36 -23.61
N ARG A 646 18.80 10.14 -24.59
CA ARG A 646 20.24 10.48 -24.48
C ARG A 646 20.50 11.99 -24.60
N THR A 647 19.49 12.76 -24.97
CA THR A 647 19.55 14.22 -25.14
C THR A 647 18.70 14.94 -24.09
N ASP A 648 19.03 16.22 -23.86
CA ASP A 648 18.27 17.10 -22.95
C ASP A 648 18.05 18.47 -23.62
N PRO A 649 16.79 18.87 -23.93
CA PRO A 649 15.56 18.09 -23.79
C PRO A 649 15.58 16.82 -24.69
N VAL A 650 14.66 15.88 -24.44
CA VAL A 650 14.56 14.63 -25.22
C VAL A 650 14.36 14.95 -26.70
N THR A 651 15.08 14.26 -27.59
CA THR A 651 14.90 14.46 -29.04
C THR A 651 13.65 13.74 -29.50
N VAL A 652 12.73 14.49 -30.09
CA VAL A 652 11.46 14.00 -30.67
C VAL A 652 11.71 13.61 -32.13
N ASN A 653 11.26 12.41 -32.51
CA ASN A 653 11.43 11.88 -33.85
C ASN A 653 10.30 10.89 -34.24
N PHE A 654 9.04 11.32 -34.08
CA PHE A 654 7.86 10.49 -34.33
C PHE A 654 7.59 10.31 -35.83
N THR A 655 7.99 11.25 -36.67
CA THR A 655 7.68 11.24 -38.12
C THR A 655 8.77 10.65 -39.02
N ASP A 656 9.92 10.26 -38.46
CA ASP A 656 10.95 9.57 -39.24
C ASP A 656 10.41 8.24 -39.80
N PRO A 657 10.65 7.93 -41.09
CA PRO A 657 10.10 6.73 -41.70
C PRO A 657 10.45 5.43 -40.95
N ALA A 658 11.64 5.31 -40.36
CA ALA A 658 12.02 4.13 -39.61
C ALA A 658 11.30 4.06 -38.25
N THR A 659 11.11 5.22 -37.58
CA THR A 659 10.28 5.30 -36.37
C THR A 659 8.84 4.91 -36.67
N VAL A 660 8.22 5.52 -37.68
CA VAL A 660 6.83 5.23 -38.07
C VAL A 660 6.65 3.74 -38.40
N ASP A 661 7.57 3.16 -39.17
CA ASP A 661 7.50 1.75 -39.54
C ASP A 661 7.66 0.80 -38.35
N ALA A 662 8.53 1.12 -37.39
CA ALA A 662 8.69 0.33 -36.17
C ALA A 662 7.50 0.49 -35.23
N THR A 663 7.00 1.72 -35.04
CA THR A 663 5.78 2.00 -34.26
C THR A 663 4.61 1.22 -34.83
N ARG A 664 4.40 1.26 -36.16
CA ARG A 664 3.31 0.50 -36.79
C ARG A 664 3.44 -0.99 -36.55
N GLN A 665 4.63 -1.58 -36.73
CA GLN A 665 4.84 -3.01 -36.53
C GLN A 665 4.50 -3.46 -35.11
N VAL A 666 4.84 -2.68 -34.09
CA VAL A 666 4.54 -3.00 -32.69
C VAL A 666 3.06 -2.80 -32.38
N LEU A 667 2.47 -1.69 -32.82
CA LEU A 667 1.05 -1.42 -32.54
C LEU A 667 0.10 -2.32 -33.32
N ASP A 668 0.50 -2.82 -34.49
CA ASP A 668 -0.26 -3.85 -35.21
C ASP A 668 -0.32 -5.15 -34.39
N LEU A 669 0.74 -5.52 -33.65
CA LEU A 669 0.69 -6.66 -32.73
C LEU A 669 -0.36 -6.44 -31.62
N ALA A 670 -0.43 -5.22 -31.06
CA ALA A 670 -1.45 -4.88 -30.07
C ALA A 670 -2.87 -4.90 -30.68
N ARG A 671 -3.06 -4.25 -31.83
CA ARG A 671 -4.35 -4.18 -32.53
C ARG A 671 -4.86 -5.58 -32.93
N ASP A 672 -3.97 -6.48 -33.32
CA ASP A 672 -4.31 -7.86 -33.70
C ASP A 672 -4.49 -8.80 -32.47
N GLY A 673 -4.42 -8.25 -31.25
CA GLY A 673 -4.65 -8.99 -30.00
C GLY A 673 -3.49 -9.90 -29.59
N TYR A 674 -2.27 -9.67 -30.12
CA TYR A 674 -1.08 -10.39 -29.68
C TYR A 674 -0.49 -9.83 -28.37
N ILE A 675 -0.75 -8.56 -28.11
CA ILE A 675 -0.32 -7.82 -26.92
C ILE A 675 -1.57 -7.24 -26.26
N GLU A 676 -1.76 -7.51 -24.96
CA GLU A 676 -2.80 -6.85 -24.18
C GLU A 676 -2.46 -5.36 -24.06
N TYR A 677 -3.38 -4.51 -24.53
CA TYR A 677 -3.17 -3.06 -24.64
C TYR A 677 -4.21 -2.30 -23.83
N ASN A 678 -3.73 -1.53 -22.86
CA ASN A 678 -4.52 -0.57 -22.10
C ASN A 678 -4.15 0.85 -22.55
N ALA A 679 -5.12 1.77 -22.53
CA ALA A 679 -4.90 3.14 -22.94
C ALA A 679 -3.77 3.78 -22.09
N LEU A 680 -2.73 4.23 -22.77
CA LEU A 680 -1.52 4.77 -22.14
C LEU A 680 -1.71 6.22 -21.67
N THR A 681 -2.74 6.94 -22.16
CA THR A 681 -3.12 8.25 -21.64
C THR A 681 -3.93 8.20 -20.34
N ASP A 682 -4.52 7.06 -19.97
CA ASP A 682 -5.37 6.96 -18.76
C ASP A 682 -4.55 6.83 -17.47
N VAL A 683 -3.31 6.35 -17.58
CA VAL A 683 -2.32 6.29 -16.48
C VAL A 683 -1.87 7.69 -16.01
N ALA A 684 -2.25 8.72 -16.76
CA ALA A 684 -1.90 10.10 -16.53
C ALA A 684 -2.42 10.71 -15.22
N GLY A 685 -3.52 10.18 -14.68
CA GLY A 685 -4.31 10.79 -13.60
C GLY A 685 -3.84 10.48 -12.19
N GLY A 686 -2.75 9.74 -12.01
CA GLY A 686 -2.28 9.34 -10.68
C GLY A 686 -3.29 8.47 -9.91
N ALA A 687 -4.33 7.97 -10.56
CA ALA A 687 -5.31 7.05 -10.02
C ALA A 687 -5.26 5.76 -10.85
N ASP A 688 -5.31 4.63 -10.15
CA ASP A 688 -5.25 3.27 -10.71
C ASP A 688 -3.87 2.78 -11.17
N ILE A 689 -2.93 2.68 -10.21
CA ILE A 689 -2.11 1.46 -10.13
C ILE A 689 -3.07 0.34 -9.69
N VAL A 690 -3.93 -0.10 -10.60
CA VAL A 690 -4.64 -1.37 -10.45
C VAL A 690 -3.55 -2.44 -10.36
N LEU A 691 -3.60 -3.28 -9.34
CA LEU A 691 -2.95 -4.59 -9.40
C LEU A 691 -3.53 -5.32 -10.60
N VAL A 692 -2.96 -5.11 -11.79
CA VAL A 692 -3.17 -6.00 -12.91
C VAL A 692 -2.53 -7.30 -12.45
N GLY A 693 -3.35 -8.22 -11.93
CA GLY A 693 -2.91 -9.59 -11.70
C GLY A 693 -2.25 -10.10 -12.97
N MET A 694 -1.27 -11.01 -12.87
CA MET A 694 -0.64 -11.59 -14.05
C MET A 694 -1.75 -12.06 -15.00
N GLY A 695 -1.88 -11.36 -16.14
CA GLY A 695 -2.89 -11.70 -17.13
C GLY A 695 -2.69 -13.16 -17.57
N PRO A 696 -3.71 -13.82 -18.12
CA PRO A 696 -3.63 -15.22 -18.54
C PRO A 696 -2.62 -15.48 -19.68
N GLY A 697 -1.90 -14.47 -20.16
CA GLY A 697 -0.87 -14.58 -21.20
C GLY A 697 0.22 -15.61 -20.89
N ALA A 698 0.94 -16.01 -21.94
CA ALA A 698 2.09 -16.91 -21.82
C ALA A 698 3.41 -16.16 -21.61
N ILE A 699 3.40 -14.85 -21.85
CA ILE A 699 4.51 -13.92 -21.65
C ILE A 699 3.98 -12.73 -20.85
N THR A 700 4.76 -12.24 -19.89
CA THR A 700 4.46 -11.02 -19.14
C THR A 700 5.75 -10.24 -18.84
N THR A 701 5.63 -9.07 -18.22
CA THR A 701 6.76 -8.26 -17.78
C THR A 701 7.09 -8.53 -16.32
N ASN A 702 8.35 -8.37 -15.94
CA ASN A 702 8.78 -8.44 -14.55
C ASN A 702 9.94 -7.48 -14.31
N THR A 703 9.90 -6.73 -13.22
CA THR A 703 11.06 -5.93 -12.78
C THR A 703 11.86 -6.72 -11.76
N LEU A 704 13.19 -6.73 -11.84
CA LEU A 704 14.04 -7.43 -10.86
C LEU A 704 14.32 -6.50 -9.66
N SER A 705 13.34 -6.34 -8.78
CA SER A 705 13.42 -5.50 -7.57
C SER A 705 13.00 -6.29 -6.32
N ARG A 706 13.53 -5.89 -5.15
CA ARG A 706 13.15 -6.47 -3.83
C ARG A 706 12.19 -5.56 -3.06
N PHE A 707 12.13 -4.30 -3.48
CA PHE A 707 11.43 -3.22 -2.77
C PHE A 707 10.23 -2.69 -3.57
N LEU A 708 10.08 -3.07 -4.84
CA LEU A 708 8.93 -2.69 -5.65
C LEU A 708 7.91 -3.82 -5.70
N PHE A 709 6.65 -3.45 -5.54
CA PHE A 709 5.52 -4.34 -5.69
C PHE A 709 5.34 -4.73 -7.17
N GLY A 710 5.05 -6.01 -7.45
CA GLY A 710 4.94 -6.55 -8.82
C GLY A 710 6.28 -6.96 -9.47
N ALA A 711 7.39 -6.71 -8.78
CA ALA A 711 8.74 -7.05 -9.21
C ALA A 711 9.20 -8.30 -8.45
N GLY A 712 9.01 -9.49 -9.03
CA GLY A 712 9.54 -10.74 -8.47
C GLY A 712 8.58 -11.64 -7.69
N PHE A 713 7.45 -12.04 -8.30
CA PHE A 713 6.84 -13.34 -7.97
C PHE A 713 7.62 -14.47 -8.68
N SER A 714 8.84 -14.75 -8.20
CA SER A 714 9.48 -16.04 -8.48
C SER A 714 10.14 -16.55 -7.20
N GLY A 715 9.27 -16.97 -6.27
CA GLY A 715 9.69 -17.42 -4.96
C GLY A 715 8.59 -18.09 -4.16
N ASN A 716 7.72 -18.89 -4.81
CA ASN A 716 6.91 -19.86 -4.09
C ASN A 716 6.80 -21.15 -4.91
N ALA A 717 7.81 -21.99 -4.80
CA ALA A 717 7.75 -23.38 -5.21
C ALA A 717 6.98 -24.17 -4.14
N ASP A 718 5.66 -23.98 -4.03
CA ASP A 718 4.74 -24.98 -3.42
C ASP A 718 3.23 -24.73 -3.58
N THR A 719 2.80 -23.88 -4.53
CA THR A 719 1.42 -23.92 -5.05
C THR A 719 1.50 -24.28 -6.52
N GLY A 720 0.52 -24.99 -7.08
CA GLY A 720 0.53 -25.48 -8.47
C GLY A 720 0.51 -24.40 -9.58
N SER A 721 1.20 -23.28 -9.38
CA SER A 721 1.46 -22.21 -10.34
C SER A 721 2.65 -22.56 -11.24
N PRO A 722 2.66 -22.13 -12.51
CA PRO A 722 3.76 -22.40 -13.44
C PRO A 722 5.07 -21.74 -12.98
N SER A 723 6.19 -22.45 -13.13
CA SER A 723 7.54 -21.92 -12.89
C SER A 723 7.94 -20.98 -14.02
N TRP A 724 7.67 -19.68 -13.86
CA TRP A 724 8.05 -18.64 -14.83
C TRP A 724 9.57 -18.54 -15.01
N VAL A 725 10.02 -18.33 -16.25
CA VAL A 725 11.43 -18.16 -16.59
C VAL A 725 11.68 -16.74 -17.12
N THR A 726 12.74 -16.09 -16.63
CA THR A 726 13.08 -14.69 -16.98
C THR A 726 13.96 -14.63 -18.23
N THR A 727 13.68 -13.68 -19.13
CA THR A 727 14.42 -13.47 -20.39
C THR A 727 14.45 -11.98 -20.76
N PRO A 728 15.50 -11.47 -21.44
CA PRO A 728 15.50 -10.08 -21.92
C PRO A 728 14.44 -9.84 -23.00
N TYR A 729 14.10 -8.56 -23.20
CA TYR A 729 13.30 -8.11 -24.33
C TYR A 729 13.95 -8.51 -25.67
N PRO A 730 13.13 -8.71 -26.73
CA PRO A 730 13.67 -9.01 -28.06
C PRO A 730 14.66 -7.94 -28.50
N GLN A 731 15.73 -8.39 -29.16
CA GLN A 731 16.79 -7.51 -29.65
C GLN A 731 16.69 -7.35 -31.17
N GLY A 732 16.84 -6.10 -31.60
CA GLY A 732 16.91 -5.70 -32.99
C GLY A 732 18.33 -5.66 -33.55
N THR A 733 18.47 -5.10 -34.75
CA THR A 733 19.77 -4.87 -35.38
C THR A 733 20.27 -3.43 -35.25
N THR A 734 19.41 -2.50 -34.82
CA THR A 734 19.67 -1.05 -34.78
C THR A 734 19.97 -0.57 -33.37
N PHE A 735 19.07 -0.84 -32.42
CA PHE A 735 19.17 -0.42 -31.04
C PHE A 735 19.11 -1.62 -30.10
N GLY A 736 19.95 -1.61 -29.08
CA GLY A 736 19.72 -2.39 -27.87
C GLY A 736 18.69 -1.68 -27.00
N VAL A 737 17.87 -2.43 -26.25
CA VAL A 737 16.81 -1.83 -25.43
C VAL A 737 16.84 -2.35 -24.00
N VAL A 738 16.80 -1.41 -23.05
CA VAL A 738 16.70 -1.71 -21.61
C VAL A 738 15.87 -0.62 -20.95
N ALA A 739 15.07 -0.98 -19.96
CA ALA A 739 14.48 -0.05 -19.00
C ALA A 739 14.87 -0.53 -17.59
N TYR A 740 15.27 0.38 -16.69
CA TYR A 740 15.66 0.00 -15.34
C TYR A 740 15.53 1.13 -14.33
N GLU A 741 15.26 0.77 -13.08
CA GLU A 741 15.40 1.64 -11.90
C GLU A 741 16.76 1.46 -11.23
N ILE A 742 17.15 2.44 -10.40
CA ILE A 742 18.38 2.39 -9.61
C ILE A 742 18.01 2.48 -8.12
N THR A 743 18.35 1.44 -7.35
CA THR A 743 18.38 1.54 -5.89
C THR A 743 19.57 2.39 -5.48
N THR A 744 19.31 3.43 -4.71
CA THR A 744 20.28 4.49 -4.43
C THR A 744 20.45 4.71 -2.94
N GLY A 745 21.69 4.94 -2.51
CA GLY A 745 22.03 5.35 -1.14
C GLY A 745 22.41 6.84 -1.09
N TYR A 746 21.82 7.57 -0.16
CA TYR A 746 22.04 9.00 0.05
C TYR A 746 22.63 9.26 1.44
N VAL A 747 23.49 10.27 1.54
CA VAL A 747 23.99 10.81 2.81
C VAL A 747 23.37 12.17 3.03
N SER A 748 22.83 12.39 4.22
CA SER A 748 22.16 13.65 4.57
C SER A 748 23.17 14.78 4.71
N ALA A 749 22.84 15.97 4.20
CA ALA A 749 23.68 17.16 4.36
C ALA A 749 23.81 17.61 5.83
N THR A 750 22.83 17.21 6.66
CA THR A 750 22.70 17.43 8.10
C THR A 750 23.37 16.35 8.96
N ALA A 751 23.86 15.26 8.34
CA ALA A 751 24.49 14.15 9.05
C ALA A 751 25.64 14.65 9.92
N GLN A 752 25.70 14.21 11.18
CA GLN A 752 26.78 14.61 12.08
C GLN A 752 28.09 13.89 11.74
N ASN A 753 27.98 12.70 11.13
CA ASN A 753 29.11 11.84 10.79
C ASN A 753 29.05 11.37 9.32
N PRO A 754 29.10 12.29 8.34
CA PRO A 754 28.86 11.98 6.93
C PRO A 754 29.88 10.98 6.34
N ASP A 755 31.14 11.03 6.79
CA ASP A 755 32.15 10.05 6.35
C ASP A 755 31.80 8.62 6.82
N ALA A 756 31.22 8.48 8.01
CA ALA A 756 30.84 7.18 8.57
C ALA A 756 29.56 6.64 7.92
N ALA A 757 28.58 7.51 7.70
CA ALA A 757 27.37 7.23 6.92
C ALA A 757 27.71 6.74 5.51
N TYR A 758 28.65 7.41 4.81
CA TYR A 758 29.14 6.97 3.51
C TYR A 758 29.84 5.62 3.56
N ARG A 759 30.71 5.37 4.55
CA ARG A 759 31.38 4.07 4.68
C ARG A 759 30.38 2.94 4.88
N PHE A 760 29.33 3.15 5.67
CA PHE A 760 28.25 2.19 5.83
C PHE A 760 27.54 1.92 4.49
N LEU A 761 27.09 2.96 3.77
CA LEU A 761 26.48 2.79 2.44
C LEU A 761 27.42 2.14 1.42
N SER A 762 28.73 2.41 1.50
CA SER A 762 29.73 1.74 0.67
C SER A 762 29.76 0.24 0.92
N GLU A 763 29.65 -0.22 2.17
CA GLU A 763 29.56 -1.67 2.45
C GLU A 763 28.22 -2.28 2.07
N VAL A 764 27.12 -1.52 2.20
CA VAL A 764 25.83 -1.92 1.62
C VAL A 764 25.96 -2.14 0.11
N SER A 765 26.64 -1.25 -0.62
CA SER A 765 26.84 -1.37 -2.07
C SER A 765 27.71 -2.55 -2.50
N ARG A 766 28.39 -3.22 -1.56
CA ARG A 766 29.20 -4.44 -1.77
C ARG A 766 28.52 -5.71 -1.30
N SER A 767 27.29 -5.59 -0.82
CA SER A 767 26.52 -6.66 -0.21
C SER A 767 25.32 -7.02 -1.09
N PRO A 768 25.56 -7.63 -2.27
CA PRO A 768 24.49 -7.87 -3.25
C PRO A 768 23.42 -8.84 -2.73
N GLN A 769 23.68 -9.62 -1.68
CA GLN A 769 22.71 -10.47 -1.02
C GLN A 769 21.56 -9.69 -0.36
N LEU A 770 21.71 -8.39 -0.11
CA LEU A 770 20.66 -7.53 0.45
C LEU A 770 19.59 -7.14 -0.57
N PHE A 771 19.87 -7.33 -1.86
CA PHE A 771 19.04 -6.89 -2.97
C PHE A 771 18.71 -8.08 -3.89
N SER A 772 17.54 -8.05 -4.54
CA SER A 772 17.20 -9.02 -5.60
C SER A 772 17.44 -8.48 -7.01
N GLY A 773 17.89 -7.23 -7.13
CA GLY A 773 18.29 -6.62 -8.40
C GLY A 773 19.74 -6.92 -8.77
N MET A 774 20.09 -6.56 -9.99
CA MET A 774 21.43 -6.67 -10.53
C MET A 774 22.38 -5.76 -9.73
N PRO A 775 23.54 -6.25 -9.25
CA PRO A 775 24.52 -5.38 -8.59
C PRO A 775 24.93 -4.22 -9.48
N ALA A 776 24.96 -2.99 -8.94
CA ALA A 776 25.37 -1.83 -9.73
C ALA A 776 26.88 -1.81 -10.06
N ARG A 777 27.67 -2.61 -9.31
CA ARG A 777 29.10 -2.82 -9.54
C ARG A 777 29.32 -4.07 -10.40
N GLN A 778 30.09 -3.90 -11.46
CA GLN A 778 30.35 -4.93 -12.45
C GLN A 778 31.12 -6.10 -11.87
N SER A 779 32.09 -5.84 -11.00
CA SER A 779 32.86 -6.86 -10.28
C SER A 779 31.97 -7.83 -9.48
N LEU A 780 30.82 -7.36 -8.97
CA LEU A 780 29.89 -8.16 -8.18
C LEU A 780 28.97 -9.03 -9.03
N VAL A 781 28.68 -8.65 -10.28
CA VAL A 781 27.86 -9.47 -11.20
C VAL A 781 28.48 -10.86 -11.44
N TYR A 782 29.80 -10.94 -11.35
CA TYR A 782 30.56 -12.18 -11.52
C TYR A 782 30.95 -12.85 -10.19
N ASP A 783 30.48 -12.33 -9.06
CA ASP A 783 30.80 -12.88 -7.75
C ASP A 783 30.00 -14.18 -7.49
N PRO A 784 30.67 -15.26 -7.03
CA PRO A 784 29.98 -16.50 -6.65
C PRO A 784 28.87 -16.32 -5.61
N VAL A 785 28.93 -15.30 -4.75
CA VAL A 785 27.88 -14.99 -3.77
C VAL A 785 26.57 -14.63 -4.45
N VAL A 786 26.59 -13.89 -5.57
CA VAL A 786 25.38 -13.54 -6.32
C VAL A 786 24.76 -14.79 -6.94
N ALA A 787 25.58 -15.67 -7.52
CA ALA A 787 25.10 -16.95 -8.05
C ALA A 787 24.54 -17.86 -6.95
N ALA A 788 25.12 -17.83 -5.75
CA ALA A 788 24.67 -18.62 -4.61
C ALA A 788 23.36 -18.11 -3.98
N THR A 789 23.11 -16.80 -4.05
CA THR A 789 21.95 -16.15 -3.42
C THR A 789 20.78 -15.94 -4.38
N GLN A 790 21.05 -15.56 -5.63
CA GLN A 790 20.03 -15.21 -6.63
C GLN A 790 19.92 -16.26 -7.77
N GLY A 791 20.79 -17.25 -7.79
CA GLY A 791 20.75 -18.36 -8.76
C GLY A 791 21.58 -18.13 -10.03
N PRO A 792 22.10 -19.22 -10.65
CA PRO A 792 22.98 -19.12 -11.81
C PRO A 792 22.29 -18.63 -13.08
N GLU A 793 20.97 -18.86 -13.22
CA GLU A 793 20.19 -18.44 -14.39
C GLU A 793 20.01 -16.92 -14.42
N ILE A 794 19.69 -16.30 -13.29
CA ILE A 794 19.59 -14.85 -13.15
C ILE A 794 20.96 -14.17 -13.33
N VAL A 795 22.05 -14.78 -12.85
CA VAL A 795 23.40 -14.27 -13.11
C VAL A 795 23.73 -14.26 -14.61
N ALA A 796 23.29 -15.27 -15.38
CA ALA A 796 23.48 -15.27 -16.83
C ALA A 796 22.73 -14.11 -17.49
N VAL A 797 21.52 -13.78 -17.01
CA VAL A 797 20.76 -12.62 -17.46
C VAL A 797 21.49 -11.31 -17.12
N TYR A 798 22.02 -11.15 -15.91
CA TYR A 798 22.80 -9.97 -15.54
C TYR A 798 24.03 -9.77 -16.44
N GLN A 799 24.71 -10.86 -16.80
CA GLN A 799 25.85 -10.79 -17.72
C GLN A 799 25.43 -10.33 -19.13
N GLN A 800 24.25 -10.74 -19.60
CA GLN A 800 23.69 -10.26 -20.86
C GLN A 800 23.36 -8.77 -20.80
N LEU A 801 22.77 -8.32 -19.70
CA LEU A 801 22.46 -6.90 -19.48
C LEU A 801 23.70 -6.03 -19.37
N ASP A 802 24.77 -6.47 -18.67
CA ASP A 802 26.04 -5.74 -18.63
C ASP A 802 26.64 -5.59 -20.04
N MET A 803 26.58 -6.64 -20.87
CA MET A 803 27.02 -6.55 -22.27
C MET A 803 26.18 -5.54 -23.06
N LEU A 804 24.85 -5.53 -22.86
CA LEU A 804 23.94 -4.62 -23.54
C LEU A 804 24.18 -3.17 -23.13
N LEU A 805 24.32 -2.90 -21.83
CA LEU A 805 24.57 -1.55 -21.29
C LEU A 805 25.95 -0.97 -21.65
N ARG A 806 26.87 -1.80 -22.17
CA ARG A 806 28.17 -1.37 -22.72
C ARG A 806 28.10 -0.99 -24.20
N ASP A 807 27.07 -1.42 -24.92
CA ASP A 807 26.87 -1.04 -26.31
C ASP A 807 26.40 0.43 -26.36
N PRO A 808 27.14 1.34 -27.03
CA PRO A 808 26.73 2.74 -27.15
C PRO A 808 25.42 2.95 -27.95
N ASN A 809 24.95 1.93 -28.66
CA ASN A 809 23.66 1.94 -29.36
C ASN A 809 22.49 1.46 -28.49
N THR A 810 22.73 1.07 -27.23
CA THR A 810 21.67 0.72 -26.30
C THR A 810 20.94 1.97 -25.82
N ILE A 811 19.63 1.93 -25.89
CA ILE A 811 18.72 2.96 -25.40
C ILE A 811 18.21 2.52 -24.04
N VAL A 812 18.37 3.41 -23.05
CA VAL A 812 17.83 3.25 -21.70
C VAL A 812 16.53 4.05 -21.63
N PHE A 813 15.41 3.35 -21.49
CA PHE A 813 14.09 3.96 -21.33
C PHE A 813 13.79 4.21 -19.84
N PRO A 814 13.09 5.31 -19.50
CA PRO A 814 12.63 5.55 -18.14
C PRO A 814 11.52 4.57 -17.73
N THR A 815 11.45 4.25 -16.44
CA THR A 815 10.39 3.44 -15.81
C THR A 815 9.49 4.31 -14.91
N PHE A 816 8.27 3.85 -14.57
CA PHE A 816 7.26 4.65 -13.85
C PHE A 816 7.16 4.35 -12.34
N THR A 817 7.79 3.28 -11.87
CA THR A 817 7.67 2.79 -10.50
C THR A 817 8.54 3.59 -9.51
N GLY A 818 8.12 4.83 -9.18
CA GLY A 818 8.40 5.42 -7.87
C GLY A 818 9.14 6.77 -7.84
N GLY A 819 8.35 7.85 -7.72
CA GLY A 819 8.65 9.00 -6.87
C GLY A 819 9.88 9.85 -7.19
N GLY A 820 9.64 11.05 -7.74
CA GLY A 820 10.43 12.23 -7.33
C GLY A 820 11.84 12.38 -7.88
N GLY A 821 12.24 11.68 -8.95
CA GLY A 821 13.33 12.12 -9.81
C GLY A 821 12.78 12.99 -10.92
N GLY A 822 12.75 14.31 -10.73
CA GLY A 822 12.17 15.37 -11.56
C GLY A 822 12.60 15.52 -13.02
N ARG A 823 12.81 14.42 -13.74
CA ARG A 823 12.32 14.32 -15.11
C ARG A 823 10.92 13.70 -15.20
N GLY A 824 10.44 12.96 -14.20
CA GLY A 824 9.18 12.21 -14.26
C GLY A 824 7.96 13.02 -14.73
N ALA A 825 7.79 14.27 -14.29
CA ALA A 825 6.68 15.11 -14.75
C ALA A 825 6.88 15.71 -16.16
N LEU A 826 8.13 16.01 -16.53
CA LEU A 826 8.46 16.57 -17.85
C LEU A 826 8.43 15.49 -18.93
N SER A 827 9.07 14.34 -18.68
CA SER A 827 9.09 13.19 -19.60
C SER A 827 7.71 12.61 -19.83
N PHE A 828 6.85 12.67 -18.81
CA PHE A 828 5.48 12.21 -18.87
C PHE A 828 4.57 13.11 -19.74
N VAL A 829 4.70 14.43 -19.63
CA VAL A 829 3.98 15.34 -20.55
C VAL A 829 4.56 15.25 -21.96
N GLU A 830 5.87 15.06 -22.11
CA GLU A 830 6.52 14.88 -23.42
C GLU A 830 6.09 13.60 -24.14
N SER A 831 5.78 12.52 -23.39
CA SER A 831 5.26 11.27 -23.95
C SER A 831 3.74 11.25 -24.14
N TYR A 832 2.99 12.22 -23.58
CA TYR A 832 1.53 12.24 -23.63
C TYR A 832 0.98 12.19 -25.05
N TRP A 833 1.44 13.06 -25.95
CA TRP A 833 0.91 13.11 -27.31
C TRP A 833 1.31 11.89 -28.15
N LEU A 834 2.50 11.32 -27.87
CA LEU A 834 2.89 10.04 -28.45
C LEU A 834 1.95 8.93 -28.00
N ASN A 835 1.70 8.82 -26.69
CA ASN A 835 0.76 7.84 -26.12
C ASN A 835 -0.64 8.01 -26.70
N ARG A 836 -1.14 9.25 -26.82
CA ARG A 836 -2.43 9.54 -27.45
C ARG A 836 -2.48 9.07 -28.90
N ALA A 837 -1.42 9.30 -29.68
CA ALA A 837 -1.36 8.84 -31.06
C ALA A 837 -1.40 7.29 -31.15
N MET A 838 -0.71 6.61 -30.22
CA MET A 838 -0.74 5.14 -30.13
C MET A 838 -2.13 4.62 -29.70
N ASP A 839 -2.74 5.24 -28.69
CA ASP A 839 -4.07 4.88 -28.18
C ASP A 839 -5.13 5.01 -29.27
N ARG A 840 -5.15 6.15 -29.99
CA ARG A 840 -6.10 6.36 -31.09
C ARG A 840 -5.86 5.41 -32.25
N TYR A 841 -4.63 5.02 -32.53
CA TYR A 841 -4.34 3.99 -33.52
C TYR A 841 -4.90 2.62 -33.07
N VAL A 842 -4.55 2.15 -31.88
CA VAL A 842 -4.92 0.80 -31.43
C VAL A 842 -6.42 0.68 -31.12
N LEU A 843 -7.02 1.68 -30.48
CA LEU A 843 -8.38 1.62 -29.93
C LEU A 843 -9.44 2.27 -30.82
N GLU A 844 -9.07 3.23 -31.67
CA GLU A 844 -10.02 4.01 -32.49
C GLU A 844 -9.85 3.82 -34.01
N ASP A 845 -8.94 2.94 -34.45
CA ASP A 845 -8.59 2.74 -35.87
C ASP A 845 -8.16 4.05 -36.58
N ALA A 846 -7.51 4.97 -35.86
CA ALA A 846 -7.01 6.22 -36.44
C ALA A 846 -5.82 5.99 -37.41
N ASP A 847 -5.53 7.00 -38.25
CA ASP A 847 -4.39 6.99 -39.18
C ASP A 847 -3.09 7.31 -38.44
N LEU A 848 -2.18 6.33 -38.31
CA LEU A 848 -0.98 6.45 -37.48
C LEU A 848 -0.08 7.62 -37.92
N GLU A 849 0.15 7.76 -39.22
CA GLU A 849 1.02 8.80 -39.77
C GLU A 849 0.48 10.20 -39.49
N TYR A 850 -0.82 10.40 -39.61
CA TYR A 850 -1.47 11.64 -39.23
C TYR A 850 -1.33 11.92 -37.73
N GLU A 851 -1.63 10.94 -36.87
CA GLU A 851 -1.60 11.10 -35.42
C GLU A 851 -0.17 11.33 -34.90
N LEU A 852 0.84 10.63 -35.43
CA LEU A 852 2.25 10.85 -35.07
C LEU A 852 2.77 12.23 -35.53
N ALA A 853 2.33 12.71 -36.70
CA ALA A 853 2.68 14.04 -37.17
C ALA A 853 2.07 15.16 -36.33
N GLU A 854 0.82 14.98 -35.90
CA GLU A 854 0.17 15.89 -34.95
C GLU A 854 0.86 15.83 -33.58
N ALA A 855 1.15 14.63 -33.07
CA ALA A 855 1.85 14.45 -31.81
C ALA A 855 3.23 15.12 -31.79
N GLU A 856 4.02 14.98 -32.86
CA GLU A 856 5.35 15.58 -32.95
C GLU A 856 5.27 17.11 -32.92
N MET A 857 4.30 17.67 -33.64
CA MET A 857 4.06 19.12 -33.63
C MET A 857 3.74 19.63 -32.22
N LEU A 858 2.86 18.93 -31.50
CA LEU A 858 2.44 19.31 -30.16
C LEU A 858 3.58 19.13 -29.14
N THR A 859 4.29 18.02 -29.16
CA THR A 859 5.44 17.79 -28.26
C THR A 859 6.54 18.84 -28.49
N LEU A 860 6.88 19.18 -29.74
CA LEU A 860 7.88 20.21 -30.03
C LEU A 860 7.44 21.61 -29.58
N ALA A 861 6.16 21.97 -29.79
CA ALA A 861 5.61 23.24 -29.32
C ALA A 861 5.59 23.32 -27.78
N TYR A 862 5.32 22.19 -27.10
CA TYR A 862 5.43 22.09 -25.66
C TYR A 862 6.87 22.27 -25.18
N GLN A 863 7.87 21.63 -25.81
CA GLN A 863 9.27 21.81 -25.47
C GLN A 863 9.72 23.28 -25.61
N GLU A 864 9.26 23.98 -26.65
CA GLU A 864 9.52 25.42 -26.82
C GLU A 864 8.92 26.26 -25.68
N CYS A 865 7.69 25.94 -25.26
CA CYS A 865 7.05 26.61 -24.13
C CYS A 865 7.77 26.31 -22.81
N ALA A 866 8.05 25.03 -22.53
CA ALA A 866 8.69 24.58 -21.30
C ALA A 866 10.09 25.18 -21.13
N ALA A 867 10.84 25.36 -22.22
CA ALA A 867 12.15 26.02 -22.21
C ALA A 867 12.11 27.49 -21.73
N SER A 868 10.94 28.13 -21.72
CA SER A 868 10.75 29.52 -21.28
C SER A 868 10.33 29.69 -19.82
N ILE A 869 10.09 28.58 -19.12
CA ILE A 869 9.68 28.54 -17.71
C ILE A 869 10.84 29.06 -16.84
N VAL A 870 10.58 30.13 -16.08
CA VAL A 870 11.51 30.67 -15.08
C VAL A 870 10.86 30.52 -13.70
N ILE A 871 11.47 29.68 -12.86
CA ILE A 871 11.03 29.48 -11.48
C ILE A 871 11.52 30.68 -10.65
N ASP A 872 10.61 31.43 -10.04
CA ASP A 872 10.97 32.56 -9.16
C ASP A 872 11.50 32.02 -7.83
N GLU A 873 12.75 32.33 -7.50
CA GLU A 873 13.43 31.84 -6.29
C GLU A 873 12.95 32.52 -4.99
N THR A 874 12.07 33.52 -5.08
CA THR A 874 11.78 34.42 -3.95
C THR A 874 10.47 34.16 -3.19
N ASP A 875 9.60 33.25 -3.63
CA ASP A 875 8.27 33.04 -3.03
C ASP A 875 7.96 31.55 -2.75
N GLY A 876 7.67 31.22 -1.49
CA GLY A 876 7.25 29.88 -1.05
C GLY A 876 8.38 28.89 -0.68
N GLY A 877 8.16 28.04 0.34
CA GLY A 877 9.04 26.90 0.64
C GLY A 877 9.09 25.86 -0.49
N GLN A 878 9.88 24.78 -0.36
CA GLN A 878 10.10 23.76 -1.41
C GLN A 878 8.81 23.28 -2.12
N GLY A 879 7.75 22.97 -1.36
CA GLY A 879 6.46 22.54 -1.92
C GLY A 879 5.73 23.61 -2.74
N GLY A 880 5.91 24.91 -2.42
CA GLY A 880 5.35 26.01 -3.21
C GLY A 880 6.04 26.18 -4.56
N ARG A 881 7.36 25.97 -4.60
CA ARG A 881 8.18 26.07 -5.83
C ARG A 881 7.92 24.92 -6.80
N GLN A 882 7.81 23.69 -6.31
CA GLN A 882 7.46 22.53 -7.14
C GLN A 882 6.04 22.63 -7.70
N MET A 883 5.08 23.09 -6.89
CA MET A 883 3.70 23.33 -7.34
C MET A 883 3.64 24.43 -8.42
N GLN A 884 4.41 25.51 -8.26
CA GLN A 884 4.49 26.57 -9.27
C GLN A 884 5.11 26.08 -10.58
N ALA A 885 6.19 25.31 -10.52
CA ALA A 885 6.82 24.71 -11.70
C ALA A 885 5.85 23.74 -12.42
N PHE A 886 5.15 22.90 -11.66
CA PHE A 886 4.15 21.97 -12.18
C PHE A 886 2.96 22.70 -12.84
N GLN A 887 2.46 23.77 -12.22
CA GLN A 887 1.40 24.61 -12.80
C GLN A 887 1.85 25.29 -14.09
N GLN A 888 3.09 25.78 -14.18
CA GLN A 888 3.62 26.37 -15.40
C GLN A 888 3.83 25.33 -16.51
N ILE A 889 4.25 24.11 -16.16
CA ILE A 889 4.33 22.97 -17.08
C ILE A 889 2.95 22.60 -17.63
N GLN A 890 1.92 22.50 -16.77
CA GLN A 890 0.54 22.23 -17.21
C GLN A 890 -0.03 23.37 -18.06
N GLN A 891 0.30 24.63 -17.76
CA GLN A 891 -0.07 25.78 -18.59
C GLN A 891 0.54 25.69 -19.99
N CYS A 892 1.80 25.28 -20.11
CA CYS A 892 2.42 25.05 -21.40
C CYS A 892 1.67 23.96 -22.18
N ALA A 893 1.40 22.81 -21.57
CA ALA A 893 0.68 21.72 -22.21
C ALA A 893 -0.73 22.13 -22.68
N THR A 894 -1.52 22.76 -21.81
CA THR A 894 -2.88 23.24 -22.14
C THR A 894 -2.89 24.39 -23.15
N SER A 895 -1.82 25.19 -23.23
CA SER A 895 -1.70 26.27 -24.23
C SER A 895 -1.43 25.74 -25.63
N VAL A 896 -0.65 24.66 -25.73
CA VAL A 896 -0.29 24.00 -26.99
C VAL A 896 -1.42 23.09 -27.45
N ASP A 897 -2.07 22.41 -26.51
CA ASP A 897 -3.21 21.54 -26.75
C ASP A 897 -4.32 21.80 -25.74
N PRO A 898 -5.38 22.53 -26.10
CA PRO A 898 -6.52 22.79 -25.22
C PRO A 898 -7.29 21.53 -24.80
N THR A 899 -7.07 20.40 -25.47
CA THR A 899 -7.66 19.10 -25.14
C THR A 899 -6.79 18.26 -24.22
N PHE A 900 -5.56 18.73 -23.93
CA PHE A 900 -4.67 18.11 -22.95
C PHE A 900 -5.36 18.02 -21.60
N ASN A 901 -5.53 16.80 -21.13
CA ASN A 901 -6.07 16.49 -19.82
C ASN A 901 -5.24 15.35 -19.24
N LEU A 902 -4.75 15.51 -18.01
CA LEU A 902 -3.97 14.48 -17.34
C LEU A 902 -4.85 13.39 -16.71
N GLY A 903 -6.14 13.29 -17.03
CA GLY A 903 -7.04 12.46 -16.23
C GLY A 903 -7.31 13.11 -14.86
N ASN A 904 -8.46 12.81 -14.27
CA ASN A 904 -8.94 13.43 -13.03
C ASN A 904 -8.56 12.63 -11.80
#